data_AF-A0A972ZHX8-F1
#
_entry.id   AF-A0A972ZHX8-F1
#
_cell.length_a   1.000
_cell.length_b   1.000
_cell.length_c   1.000
_cell.angle_alpha   90.00
_cell.angle_beta   90.00
_cell.angle_gamma   90.00
#
_symmetry.space_group_name_H-M   'P 1'
#
loop_
_entity.id
_entity.type
_entity.pdbx_description
1 polymer ?
#
loop_
_entity_poly.entity_id
_entity_poly.type
_entity_poly.pdbx_seq_one_letter_code
_entity_poly.pdbx_strand_id
1 'polypeptide(L)'
;MSKRLYYWLFAAIFFVLAVVPTVPIRAEEAVELNFSRQELEEKWQARIQLFLDKGVVPLIDLESSLKRKDGEDYLGDALEVMDELGVALIAFDGYQGKKPKKKKKKKEKGYRWGYYIHEVVNAHPDRFILATNGGTNPNWLKQKGSFIGQVEDQVQSGQYPIMGEFDFRHYMSGSQCKKGRTERDSDIPLDGENGERVFALSAETGVAFFIHHEPEDHALEALEKMLKAHPKAKVVQAHFGQIRHPEREKRFGPDLVRRLLETYPNLYYDISTGWPGRRYKCNNKVLDTVIWKTDGGSQSDTLDPAYKAILTDFSDRFVAGTDYGGGRKPLPDFLREKAKNLRLILRGLPDEAKHSIAYRNAWKLLTGKSWGQREVASGVPASPNFPKYNGVISDGHGHFKGKQASPDGTIKAMDANNIDVVLLWVKSQGGWKDDDTLAFSEKFPGRVIPGIAFQHEGWIKQKQSIMKNVREKAASGKFKALGEVSVRGKIGGKQNSAPDSPLLKEVLDISAEYGLPVTFHHNPYTRSAGGYERTDEYETFIEKTLTHNGNAQVIWAHWCGQSTPEDAEKLLKRFPKLICELAWLHKPLDYVASRLVDENKQFMAGWKKVIEEYPDRFIVGVDSSATPKNLADFSKRVGKIRKALGGLKPETAAKVATGNLHRIFKLP
;
A
#
# COMPACT_ATOMS: atom_id res chain seq x y z
N MET A 1 66.77 -10.23 61.01
CA MET A 1 66.39 -9.63 62.29
C MET A 1 64.91 -9.88 62.56
N SER A 2 64.65 -10.33 63.80
CA SER A 2 63.43 -10.62 64.61
C SER A 2 61.97 -10.39 64.13
N LYS A 3 61.12 -11.29 64.66
CA LYS A 3 59.63 -11.46 64.63
C LYS A 3 58.85 -10.51 65.60
N ARG A 4 57.49 -10.51 65.46
CA ARG A 4 56.35 -10.29 66.42
C ARG A 4 55.42 -9.12 65.99
N LEU A 5 54.11 -9.20 65.75
CA LEU A 5 52.90 -9.80 66.39
C LEU A 5 52.33 -8.96 67.57
N TYR A 6 51.20 -8.23 67.38
CA TYR A 6 49.91 -8.26 68.16
C TYR A 6 49.01 -6.98 68.06
N TYR A 7 47.76 -7.19 67.57
CA TYR A 7 46.40 -6.72 67.96
C TYR A 7 45.98 -5.26 68.35
N TRP A 8 44.94 -4.79 67.60
CA TRP A 8 43.66 -4.11 67.95
C TRP A 8 43.55 -2.85 68.84
N LEU A 9 42.90 -1.79 68.32
CA LEU A 9 41.62 -1.24 68.86
C LEU A 9 40.91 -0.26 67.88
N PHE A 10 39.58 -0.28 67.94
CA PHE A 10 38.60 0.55 67.20
C PHE A 10 38.57 2.02 67.65
N ALA A 11 38.38 2.95 66.70
CA ALA A 11 37.61 4.18 66.92
C ALA A 11 37.09 4.72 65.57
N ALA A 12 35.78 4.69 65.38
CA ALA A 12 35.08 5.27 64.25
C ALA A 12 34.71 6.73 64.55
N ILE A 13 35.13 7.68 63.70
CA ILE A 13 34.48 8.99 63.55
C ILE A 13 34.45 9.33 62.05
N PHE A 14 33.25 9.62 61.56
CA PHE A 14 32.90 9.97 60.19
C PHE A 14 33.64 11.23 59.69
N PHE A 15 34.23 11.16 58.50
CA PHE A 15 34.38 12.33 57.62
C PHE A 15 34.11 11.92 56.18
N VAL A 16 32.99 12.40 55.65
CA VAL A 16 32.63 12.30 54.22
C VAL A 16 33.53 13.25 53.46
N LEU A 17 34.48 12.71 52.71
CA LEU A 17 35.25 13.46 51.71
C LEU A 17 34.87 12.92 50.34
N ALA A 18 34.11 13.73 49.60
CA ALA A 18 33.67 13.47 48.25
C ALA A 18 34.89 13.29 47.33
N VAL A 19 35.20 12.04 47.00
CA VAL A 19 36.04 11.73 45.84
C VAL A 19 35.20 12.03 44.62
N VAL A 20 35.45 13.17 43.97
CA VAL A 20 34.94 13.42 42.62
C VAL A 20 35.66 12.43 41.69
N PRO A 21 34.97 11.43 41.13
CA PRO A 21 35.61 10.59 40.14
C PRO A 21 35.86 11.47 38.92
N THR A 22 37.13 11.58 38.54
CA THR A 22 37.52 12.18 37.27
C THR A 22 37.00 11.27 36.16
N VAL A 23 35.82 11.58 35.63
CA VAL A 23 35.22 10.85 34.52
C VAL A 23 36.14 10.98 33.30
N PRO A 24 36.62 9.87 32.71
CA PRO A 24 37.35 9.92 31.46
C PRO A 24 36.36 10.19 30.33
N ILE A 25 36.38 11.42 29.78
CA ILE A 25 35.58 11.80 28.61
C ILE A 25 36.12 11.05 27.37
N ARG A 26 35.30 10.15 26.83
CA ARG A 26 35.62 9.14 25.81
C ARG A 26 35.40 9.64 24.37
N ALA A 27 35.86 8.86 23.39
CA ALA A 27 35.40 8.93 22.00
C ALA A 27 33.86 8.72 21.94
N GLU A 28 33.19 8.90 20.79
CA GLU A 28 31.77 8.52 20.68
C GLU A 28 31.62 7.08 21.15
N GLU A 29 30.91 6.87 22.27
CA GLU A 29 30.75 5.54 22.86
C GLU A 29 29.89 4.71 21.92
N ALA A 30 30.18 3.41 21.85
CA ALA A 30 29.28 2.49 21.16
C ALA A 30 27.90 2.59 21.81
N VAL A 31 26.86 2.70 20.99
CA VAL A 31 25.47 2.74 21.44
C VAL A 31 24.85 1.41 21.06
N GLU A 32 24.43 0.64 22.05
CA GLU A 32 23.70 -0.60 21.83
C GLU A 32 22.24 -0.30 21.47
N LEU A 33 21.64 -1.15 20.64
CA LEU A 33 20.21 -1.09 20.38
C LEU A 33 19.42 -1.62 21.58
N ASN A 34 18.37 -0.91 21.97
CA ASN A 34 17.45 -1.30 23.03
C ASN A 34 16.47 -2.42 22.60
N PHE A 35 16.51 -2.80 21.33
CA PHE A 35 15.57 -3.72 20.70
C PHE A 35 16.34 -4.77 19.90
N SER A 36 15.89 -6.01 20.01
CA SER A 36 16.32 -7.07 19.10
C SER A 36 15.83 -6.79 17.67
N ARG A 37 16.46 -7.45 16.71
CA ARG A 37 16.03 -7.38 15.30
C ARG A 37 14.57 -7.79 15.12
N GLN A 38 14.13 -8.84 15.82
CA GLN A 38 12.75 -9.30 15.73
C GLN A 38 11.77 -8.25 16.26
N GLU A 39 12.05 -7.63 17.40
CA GLU A 39 11.18 -6.57 17.96
C GLU A 39 11.09 -5.34 17.04
N LEU A 40 12.20 -4.99 16.37
CA LEU A 40 12.19 -3.94 15.35
C LEU A 40 11.32 -4.32 14.15
N GLU A 41 11.46 -5.54 13.63
CA GLU A 41 10.62 -6.04 12.52
C GLU A 41 9.13 -6.02 12.86
N GLU A 42 8.75 -6.41 14.09
CA GLU A 42 7.36 -6.36 14.57
C GLU A 42 6.83 -4.93 14.63
N LYS A 43 7.62 -3.98 15.11
CA LYS A 43 7.26 -2.55 15.15
C LYS A 43 7.10 -1.98 13.74
N TRP A 44 8.04 -2.29 12.85
CA TRP A 44 8.00 -1.91 11.43
C TRP A 44 6.76 -2.47 10.75
N GLN A 45 6.47 -3.76 10.96
CA GLN A 45 5.30 -4.42 10.40
C GLN A 45 4.00 -3.76 10.87
N ALA A 46 3.85 -3.52 12.17
CA ALA A 46 2.68 -2.88 12.75
C ALA A 46 2.45 -1.49 12.13
N ARG A 47 3.51 -0.71 11.95
CA ARG A 47 3.42 0.61 11.33
C ARG A 47 3.03 0.56 9.86
N ILE A 48 3.65 -0.33 9.08
CA ILE A 48 3.29 -0.49 7.66
C ILE A 48 1.82 -0.91 7.55
N GLN A 49 1.38 -1.85 8.41
CA GLN A 49 -0.01 -2.30 8.45
C GLN A 49 -0.99 -1.16 8.81
N LEU A 50 -0.62 -0.27 9.74
CA LEU A 50 -1.43 0.90 10.12
C LEU A 50 -1.77 1.79 8.91
N PHE A 51 -0.83 1.99 7.97
CA PHE A 51 -1.11 2.76 6.75
C PHE A 51 -1.98 1.98 5.77
N LEU A 52 -1.72 0.68 5.61
CA LEU A 52 -2.52 -0.18 4.74
C LEU A 52 -3.99 -0.26 5.19
N ASP A 53 -4.23 -0.34 6.50
CA ASP A 53 -5.58 -0.34 7.10
C ASP A 53 -6.32 0.97 6.83
N LYS A 54 -5.59 2.09 6.70
CA LYS A 54 -6.12 3.41 6.30
C LYS A 54 -6.27 3.57 4.78
N GLY A 55 -5.96 2.54 3.99
CA GLY A 55 -5.97 2.61 2.52
C GLY A 55 -4.82 3.44 1.92
N VAL A 56 -3.78 3.75 2.70
CA VAL A 56 -2.60 4.49 2.26
C VAL A 56 -1.51 3.50 1.88
N VAL A 57 -0.95 3.59 0.67
CA VAL A 57 0.24 2.81 0.29
C VAL A 57 1.44 3.35 1.08
N PRO A 58 2.06 2.59 2.00
CA PRO A 58 3.20 3.09 2.77
C PRO A 58 4.44 3.22 1.88
N LEU A 59 5.26 4.25 2.14
CA LEU A 59 6.59 4.40 1.56
C LEU A 59 7.65 3.97 2.59
N ILE A 60 8.57 3.10 2.19
CA ILE A 60 9.81 2.84 2.94
C ILE A 60 10.95 3.46 2.16
N ASP A 61 11.55 4.49 2.73
CA ASP A 61 12.77 5.11 2.20
C ASP A 61 13.98 4.29 2.62
N LEU A 62 14.67 3.69 1.65
CA LEU A 62 15.89 2.91 1.90
C LEU A 62 17.19 3.66 1.61
N GLU A 63 17.11 4.89 1.12
CA GLU A 63 18.24 5.61 0.57
C GLU A 63 18.24 7.03 1.14
N SER A 64 18.89 7.17 2.29
CA SER A 64 19.09 8.44 2.99
C SER A 64 20.23 8.35 4.01
N SER A 65 20.81 9.49 4.32
CA SER A 65 21.87 9.68 5.32
C SER A 65 21.46 10.76 6.32
N LEU A 66 21.71 10.54 7.63
CA LEU A 66 21.39 11.54 8.65
C LEU A 66 22.63 12.02 9.41
N LYS A 67 22.95 13.31 9.24
CA LYS A 67 23.96 13.97 10.09
C LYS A 67 23.35 14.24 11.46
N ARG A 68 24.16 14.08 12.51
CA ARG A 68 23.74 14.38 13.89
C ARG A 68 23.06 15.74 14.04
N LYS A 69 23.64 16.79 13.47
CA LYS A 69 23.07 18.14 13.52
C LYS A 69 21.68 18.20 12.87
N ASP A 70 21.51 17.58 11.70
CA ASP A 70 20.24 17.62 10.98
C ASP A 70 19.16 16.81 11.73
N GLY A 71 19.54 15.71 12.40
CA GLY A 71 18.62 14.97 13.25
C GLY A 71 18.26 15.72 14.54
N GLU A 72 19.22 16.35 15.21
CA GLU A 72 18.98 17.23 16.37
C GLU A 72 18.07 18.41 16.02
N ASP A 73 18.23 18.99 14.83
CA ASP A 73 17.49 20.17 14.40
C ASP A 73 16.08 19.84 13.85
N TYR A 74 15.88 18.68 13.20
CA TYR A 74 14.69 18.45 12.36
C TYR A 74 13.94 17.13 12.58
N LEU A 75 14.47 16.17 13.34
CA LEU A 75 13.85 14.85 13.43
C LEU A 75 12.48 14.90 14.11
N GLY A 76 12.33 15.69 15.17
CA GLY A 76 11.07 15.84 15.90
C GLY A 76 9.91 16.26 14.99
N ASP A 77 10.09 17.35 14.23
CA ASP A 77 9.10 17.84 13.27
C ASP A 77 8.87 16.85 12.12
N ALA A 78 9.90 16.08 11.74
CA ALA A 78 9.78 15.12 10.65
C ALA A 78 8.86 13.94 10.98
N LEU A 79 8.68 13.58 12.26
CA LEU A 79 7.84 12.46 12.67
C LEU A 79 6.37 12.65 12.25
N GLU A 80 5.82 13.84 12.52
CA GLU A 80 4.44 14.17 12.14
C GLU A 80 4.29 14.21 10.61
N VAL A 81 5.29 14.75 9.92
CA VAL A 81 5.31 14.81 8.44
C VAL A 81 5.39 13.41 7.83
N MET A 82 6.13 12.48 8.43
CA MET A 82 6.14 11.07 8.01
C MET A 82 4.74 10.45 8.12
N ASP A 83 4.03 10.70 9.22
CA ASP A 83 2.67 10.21 9.43
C ASP A 83 1.67 10.80 8.43
N GLU A 84 1.77 12.10 8.14
CA GLU A 84 0.94 12.79 7.14
C GLU A 84 1.15 12.23 5.72
N LEU A 85 2.41 12.01 5.33
CA LEU A 85 2.77 11.65 3.94
C LEU A 85 2.66 10.13 3.67
N GLY A 86 2.41 9.33 4.70
CA GLY A 86 2.47 7.87 4.61
C GLY A 86 3.88 7.35 4.37
N VAL A 87 4.90 8.02 4.93
CA VAL A 87 6.28 7.51 4.99
C VAL A 87 6.37 6.65 6.23
N ALA A 88 6.33 5.33 6.01
CA ALA A 88 6.34 4.36 7.08
C ALA A 88 7.73 4.29 7.72
N LEU A 89 8.78 4.08 6.95
CA LEU A 89 10.12 3.88 7.51
C LEU A 89 11.15 4.65 6.71
N ILE A 90 12.21 5.08 7.37
CA ILE A 90 13.40 5.63 6.73
C ILE A 90 14.64 4.89 7.25
N ALA A 91 15.43 4.33 6.34
CA ALA A 91 16.77 3.85 6.63
C ALA A 91 17.75 5.00 6.51
N PHE A 92 18.49 5.25 7.58
CA PHE A 92 19.55 6.25 7.58
C PHE A 92 20.90 5.56 7.69
N ASP A 93 21.78 5.85 6.74
CA ASP A 93 23.19 5.56 6.91
C ASP A 93 23.89 6.65 7.76
N GLY A 94 24.94 6.20 8.46
CA GLY A 94 25.66 7.01 9.44
C GLY A 94 26.90 7.71 8.89
N TYR A 95 27.34 8.74 9.62
CA TYR A 95 28.59 9.46 9.33
C TYR A 95 29.71 9.07 10.29
N GLN A 96 30.95 9.38 9.93
CA GLN A 96 32.10 9.13 10.78
C GLN A 96 31.98 9.86 12.13
N GLY A 97 32.25 9.14 13.23
CA GLY A 97 32.18 9.68 14.58
C GLY A 97 33.17 10.84 14.85
N LYS A 98 32.83 11.69 15.81
CA LYS A 98 33.63 12.89 16.17
C LYS A 98 35.02 12.49 16.69
N LYS A 99 36.00 13.38 16.52
CA LYS A 99 37.33 13.22 17.16
C LYS A 99 37.21 13.56 18.66
N PRO A 100 37.92 12.87 19.56
CA PRO A 100 37.94 13.21 20.98
C PRO A 100 38.50 14.63 21.20
N LYS A 101 37.86 15.40 22.10
CA LYS A 101 38.12 16.84 22.28
C LYS A 101 39.49 17.22 22.91
N LYS A 102 40.31 16.27 23.38
CA LYS A 102 41.62 16.56 24.03
C LYS A 102 42.83 16.24 23.13
N LYS A 103 43.58 17.29 22.75
CA LYS A 103 44.95 17.23 22.24
C LYS A 103 45.88 16.62 23.30
N LYS A 104 46.03 15.28 23.36
CA LYS A 104 47.19 14.56 23.98
C LYS A 104 47.07 13.02 24.01
N LYS A 105 46.39 12.37 23.05
CA LYS A 105 46.52 10.92 22.83
C LYS A 105 46.94 10.65 21.38
N LYS A 106 47.76 9.62 21.18
CA LYS A 106 48.25 9.13 19.86
C LYS A 106 47.11 9.24 18.84
N LYS A 107 47.39 9.75 17.63
CA LYS A 107 46.42 9.70 16.51
C LYS A 107 45.86 8.27 16.44
N GLU A 108 44.60 8.09 16.82
CA GLU A 108 43.87 6.85 16.53
C GLU A 108 43.88 6.72 15.00
N LYS A 109 44.60 5.70 14.52
CA LYS A 109 44.68 5.39 13.08
C LYS A 109 43.43 4.60 12.72
N GLY A 110 42.73 5.00 11.66
CA GLY A 110 41.59 4.27 11.11
C GLY A 110 40.30 5.09 11.05
N TYR A 111 39.23 4.44 10.57
CA TYR A 111 37.89 4.99 10.57
C TYR A 111 37.32 5.00 12.00
N ARG A 112 36.36 5.88 12.29
CA ARG A 112 35.67 5.93 13.59
C ARG A 112 34.20 5.71 13.30
N TRP A 113 33.67 4.57 13.71
CA TRP A 113 32.25 4.30 13.53
C TRP A 113 31.41 5.37 14.22
N GLY A 114 30.33 5.79 13.57
CA GLY A 114 29.37 6.74 14.14
C GLY A 114 28.18 5.97 14.66
N TYR A 115 27.71 6.31 15.85
CA TYR A 115 26.62 5.59 16.51
C TYR A 115 25.33 6.41 16.60
N TYR A 116 25.29 7.62 16.03
CA TYR A 116 24.11 8.48 16.08
C TYR A 116 22.82 7.81 15.58
N ILE A 117 22.90 7.00 14.52
CA ILE A 117 21.70 6.32 14.00
C ILE A 117 21.15 5.30 15.01
N HIS A 118 21.99 4.72 15.87
CA HIS A 118 21.50 3.83 16.94
C HIS A 118 20.69 4.61 17.96
N GLU A 119 21.12 5.83 18.31
CA GLU A 119 20.35 6.72 19.19
C GLU A 119 18.99 7.05 18.58
N VAL A 120 18.96 7.32 17.27
CA VAL A 120 17.73 7.62 16.52
C VAL A 120 16.77 6.42 16.48
N VAL A 121 17.29 5.22 16.22
CA VAL A 121 16.49 3.99 16.23
C VAL A 121 16.00 3.66 17.64
N ASN A 122 16.82 3.86 18.67
CA ASN A 122 16.39 3.68 20.06
C ASN A 122 15.27 4.64 20.46
N ALA A 123 15.31 5.89 19.98
CA ALA A 123 14.30 6.88 20.26
C ALA A 123 12.98 6.64 19.49
N HIS A 124 13.07 6.18 18.24
CA HIS A 124 11.91 5.98 17.36
C HIS A 124 12.01 4.65 16.58
N PRO A 125 11.95 3.50 17.29
CA PRO A 125 12.23 2.17 16.73
C PRO A 125 11.22 1.71 15.70
N ASP A 126 10.03 2.29 15.71
CA ASP A 126 8.96 2.05 14.77
C ASP A 126 9.01 2.96 13.53
N ARG A 127 9.96 3.92 13.45
CA ARG A 127 10.08 4.90 12.35
C ARG A 127 11.38 4.78 11.57
N PHE A 128 12.47 4.43 12.22
CA PHE A 128 13.79 4.44 11.61
C PHE A 128 14.44 3.06 11.57
N ILE A 129 15.18 2.82 10.51
CA ILE A 129 15.94 1.60 10.25
C ILE A 129 17.42 1.96 10.35
N LEU A 130 18.17 1.12 11.06
CA LEU A 130 19.62 1.24 11.16
C LEU A 130 20.27 0.79 9.85
N ALA A 131 20.97 1.69 9.15
CA ALA A 131 21.92 1.29 8.10
C ALA A 131 23.36 1.49 8.59
N THR A 132 24.32 0.85 7.93
CA THR A 132 25.75 1.04 8.25
C THR A 132 26.17 2.50 8.05
N ASN A 133 27.41 2.86 8.37
CA ASN A 133 27.93 4.14 7.88
C ASN A 133 28.05 4.14 6.34
N GLY A 134 27.79 5.31 5.73
CA GLY A 134 27.88 5.52 4.29
C GLY A 134 29.31 5.67 3.77
N GLY A 135 29.51 5.26 2.51
CA GLY A 135 30.75 5.30 1.74
C GLY A 135 31.10 6.68 1.15
N THR A 136 30.57 7.78 1.65
CA THR A 136 30.92 9.13 1.14
C THR A 136 32.17 9.73 1.81
N ASN A 137 32.82 8.97 2.71
CA ASN A 137 33.88 9.47 3.57
C ASN A 137 35.29 9.32 2.96
N PRO A 138 36.28 10.13 3.38
CA PRO A 138 37.63 10.08 2.79
C PRO A 138 38.40 8.77 2.93
N ASN A 139 37.98 7.82 3.78
CA ASN A 139 38.62 6.50 3.82
C ASN A 139 38.10 5.63 2.69
N TRP A 140 36.79 5.64 2.43
CA TRP A 140 36.21 4.98 1.26
C TRP A 140 36.71 5.60 -0.05
N LEU A 141 36.62 6.93 -0.18
CA LEU A 141 37.02 7.62 -1.42
C LEU A 141 38.50 7.45 -1.78
N LYS A 142 39.34 7.12 -0.78
CA LYS A 142 40.77 6.83 -0.96
C LYS A 142 41.08 5.34 -0.90
N GLN A 143 40.05 4.51 -1.00
CA GLN A 143 40.13 3.05 -1.04
C GLN A 143 40.91 2.43 0.14
N LYS A 144 40.77 3.01 1.33
CA LYS A 144 41.44 2.52 2.54
C LYS A 144 40.64 1.39 3.17
N GLY A 145 41.30 0.25 3.39
CA GLY A 145 40.73 -0.93 4.05
C GLY A 145 40.15 -0.67 5.46
N SER A 146 40.55 0.41 6.15
CA SER A 146 40.09 0.70 7.50
C SER A 146 38.59 1.02 7.63
N PHE A 147 37.93 1.43 6.55
CA PHE A 147 36.48 1.68 6.57
C PHE A 147 35.69 0.42 6.22
N ILE A 148 35.99 -0.23 5.08
CA ILE A 148 35.33 -1.48 4.69
C ILE A 148 35.51 -2.57 5.74
N GLY A 149 36.68 -2.65 6.42
CA GLY A 149 36.87 -3.58 7.53
C GLY A 149 35.90 -3.34 8.69
N GLN A 150 35.56 -2.09 8.99
CA GLN A 150 34.52 -1.81 9.99
C GLN A 150 33.11 -2.10 9.48
N VAL A 151 32.84 -1.90 8.18
CA VAL A 151 31.56 -2.33 7.60
C VAL A 151 31.38 -3.83 7.74
N GLU A 152 32.42 -4.62 7.44
CA GLU A 152 32.43 -6.08 7.62
C GLU A 152 32.17 -6.45 9.08
N ASP A 153 32.94 -5.91 10.04
CA ASP A 153 32.76 -6.17 11.48
C ASP A 153 31.33 -5.85 11.94
N GLN A 154 30.77 -4.73 11.47
CA GLN A 154 29.45 -4.24 11.89
C GLN A 154 28.32 -5.05 11.26
N VAL A 155 28.40 -5.40 9.98
CA VAL A 155 27.39 -6.24 9.33
C VAL A 155 27.41 -7.65 9.90
N GLN A 156 28.60 -8.22 10.17
CA GLN A 156 28.76 -9.54 10.78
C GLN A 156 28.24 -9.61 12.22
N SER A 157 28.08 -8.48 12.91
CA SER A 157 27.39 -8.44 14.22
C SER A 157 25.92 -8.83 14.15
N GLY A 158 25.30 -8.78 12.95
CA GLY A 158 23.88 -9.08 12.73
C GLY A 158 22.92 -7.93 13.06
N GLN A 159 23.41 -6.79 13.55
CA GLN A 159 22.55 -5.67 13.94
C GLN A 159 21.98 -4.88 12.76
N TYR A 160 22.69 -4.84 11.63
CA TYR A 160 22.36 -3.96 10.50
C TYR A 160 21.48 -4.67 9.46
N PRO A 161 20.21 -4.26 9.28
CA PRO A 161 19.34 -4.80 8.23
C PRO A 161 19.77 -4.48 6.81
N ILE A 162 20.53 -3.40 6.65
CA ILE A 162 20.95 -2.89 5.35
C ILE A 162 22.27 -2.15 5.51
N MET A 163 23.09 -2.16 4.47
CA MET A 163 24.27 -1.32 4.38
C MET A 163 23.92 0.00 3.69
N GLY A 164 24.61 1.06 4.09
CA GLY A 164 24.46 2.40 3.50
C GLY A 164 24.91 2.47 2.03
N GLU A 165 24.90 3.68 1.50
CA GLU A 165 25.30 3.93 0.12
C GLU A 165 26.84 4.04 0.00
N PHE A 166 27.40 3.38 -1.00
CA PHE A 166 28.82 3.44 -1.32
C PHE A 166 29.07 4.20 -2.63
N ASP A 167 29.83 5.31 -2.55
CA ASP A 167 30.21 6.11 -3.73
C ASP A 167 31.19 5.32 -4.60
N PHE A 168 30.82 4.98 -5.84
CA PHE A 168 31.75 4.42 -6.83
C PHE A 168 32.04 5.41 -7.94
N ARG A 169 31.00 5.73 -8.72
CA ARG A 169 31.05 6.80 -9.73
C ARG A 169 30.05 7.87 -9.31
N HIS A 170 30.51 9.08 -9.05
CA HIS A 170 29.67 10.20 -8.62
C HIS A 170 30.14 11.50 -9.28
N TYR A 171 29.25 12.34 -9.80
CA TYR A 171 29.61 13.64 -10.39
C TYR A 171 29.67 14.79 -9.38
N MET A 172 30.20 15.95 -9.78
CA MET A 172 30.15 17.16 -8.95
C MET A 172 28.72 17.54 -8.51
N SER A 173 28.59 17.99 -7.25
CA SER A 173 27.35 18.60 -6.78
C SER A 173 27.10 19.97 -7.44
N GLY A 174 25.84 20.43 -7.47
CA GLY A 174 25.54 21.76 -8.00
C GLY A 174 26.25 22.92 -7.29
N SER A 175 26.57 22.77 -6.00
CA SER A 175 27.37 23.75 -5.24
C SER A 175 28.83 23.75 -5.68
N GLN A 176 29.37 22.58 -6.02
CA GLN A 176 30.73 22.42 -6.52
C GLN A 176 30.90 22.99 -7.92
N CYS A 177 29.95 22.71 -8.83
CA CYS A 177 29.97 23.28 -10.17
C CYS A 177 29.92 24.81 -10.16
N LYS A 178 29.10 25.40 -9.27
CA LYS A 178 29.07 26.87 -9.07
C LYS A 178 30.37 27.44 -8.51
N LYS A 179 31.14 26.64 -7.75
CA LYS A 179 32.36 27.07 -7.05
C LYS A 179 33.65 26.60 -7.72
N GLY A 180 33.58 25.93 -8.88
CA GLY A 180 34.75 25.38 -9.57
C GLY A 180 35.50 24.31 -8.76
N ARG A 181 34.78 23.51 -7.97
CA ARG A 181 35.37 22.49 -7.08
C ARG A 181 35.03 21.09 -7.58
N THR A 182 35.92 20.11 -7.39
CA THR A 182 35.79 18.77 -8.00
C THR A 182 35.83 17.61 -7.01
N GLU A 183 35.83 17.85 -5.69
CA GLU A 183 36.17 16.80 -4.70
C GLU A 183 35.10 15.70 -4.51
N ARG A 184 33.88 15.86 -5.08
CA ARG A 184 32.86 14.78 -5.15
C ARG A 184 32.82 14.11 -6.52
N ASP A 185 33.60 14.58 -7.48
CA ASP A 185 33.75 13.88 -8.75
C ASP A 185 34.67 12.67 -8.50
N SER A 186 34.07 11.53 -8.21
CA SER A 186 34.78 10.30 -7.85
C SER A 186 34.59 9.24 -8.91
N ASP A 187 35.67 8.52 -9.19
CA ASP A 187 35.69 7.39 -10.12
C ASP A 187 36.50 6.27 -9.46
N ILE A 188 35.80 5.44 -8.70
CA ILE A 188 36.33 4.32 -7.94
C ILE A 188 35.94 3.05 -8.68
N PRO A 189 36.90 2.18 -9.05
CA PRO A 189 36.60 0.92 -9.72
C PRO A 189 35.65 0.05 -8.88
N LEU A 190 34.46 -0.24 -9.42
CA LEU A 190 33.47 -1.10 -8.78
C LEU A 190 33.96 -2.54 -8.64
N ASP A 191 34.83 -2.99 -9.54
CA ASP A 191 35.50 -4.30 -9.52
C ASP A 191 36.91 -4.25 -8.89
N GLY A 192 37.21 -3.19 -8.13
CA GLY A 192 38.41 -3.09 -7.30
C GLY A 192 38.27 -3.79 -5.95
N GLU A 193 39.34 -3.81 -5.15
CA GLU A 193 39.42 -4.55 -3.88
C GLU A 193 38.24 -4.29 -2.92
N ASN A 194 37.88 -3.03 -2.69
CA ASN A 194 36.78 -2.72 -1.77
C ASN A 194 35.39 -3.02 -2.36
N GLY A 195 35.26 -2.96 -3.69
CA GLY A 195 34.05 -3.37 -4.40
C GLY A 195 33.83 -4.88 -4.29
N GLU A 196 34.86 -5.67 -4.55
CA GLU A 196 34.85 -7.13 -4.33
C GLU A 196 34.46 -7.49 -2.90
N ARG A 197 35.01 -6.77 -1.91
CA ARG A 197 34.71 -7.02 -0.48
C ARG A 197 33.26 -6.71 -0.10
N VAL A 198 32.67 -5.60 -0.56
CA VAL A 198 31.27 -5.29 -0.21
C VAL A 198 30.28 -6.22 -0.90
N PHE A 199 30.57 -6.63 -2.15
CA PHE A 199 29.76 -7.64 -2.84
C PHE A 199 29.85 -9.01 -2.16
N ALA A 200 31.06 -9.46 -1.81
CA ALA A 200 31.26 -10.70 -1.06
C ALA A 200 30.52 -10.67 0.29
N LEU A 201 30.65 -9.58 1.05
CA LEU A 201 29.95 -9.41 2.32
C LEU A 201 28.42 -9.51 2.17
N SER A 202 27.85 -8.89 1.13
CA SER A 202 26.42 -9.01 0.82
C SER A 202 26.04 -10.44 0.44
N ALA A 203 26.86 -11.13 -0.36
CA ALA A 203 26.63 -12.50 -0.78
C ALA A 203 26.70 -13.50 0.39
N GLU A 204 27.57 -13.26 1.36
CA GLU A 204 27.77 -14.08 2.56
C GLU A 204 26.67 -13.87 3.60
N THR A 205 26.31 -12.62 3.86
CA THR A 205 25.40 -12.25 4.95
C THR A 205 23.94 -12.11 4.49
N GLY A 206 23.72 -11.96 3.19
CA GLY A 206 22.41 -11.67 2.61
C GLY A 206 21.90 -10.25 2.85
N VAL A 207 22.71 -9.36 3.44
CA VAL A 207 22.37 -7.96 3.69
C VAL A 207 22.54 -7.15 2.40
N ALA A 208 21.50 -6.39 2.04
CA ALA A 208 21.53 -5.55 0.83
C ALA A 208 22.36 -4.27 1.04
N PHE A 209 22.86 -3.69 -0.04
CA PHE A 209 23.63 -2.44 0.00
C PHE A 209 23.34 -1.57 -1.21
N PHE A 210 23.62 -0.27 -1.05
CA PHE A 210 23.45 0.73 -2.10
C PHE A 210 24.77 1.09 -2.76
N ILE A 211 24.74 1.33 -4.07
CA ILE A 211 25.88 1.89 -4.81
C ILE A 211 25.47 3.22 -5.46
N HIS A 212 26.21 4.29 -5.17
CA HIS A 212 26.16 5.49 -6.01
C HIS A 212 27.05 5.23 -7.23
N HIS A 213 26.42 4.98 -8.37
CA HIS A 213 27.12 4.53 -9.56
C HIS A 213 26.46 5.11 -10.81
N GLU A 214 26.96 6.27 -11.27
CA GLU A 214 26.51 6.89 -12.52
C GLU A 214 26.71 5.92 -13.70
N PRO A 215 25.76 5.81 -14.63
CA PRO A 215 25.74 4.78 -15.65
C PRO A 215 26.64 5.10 -16.85
N GLU A 216 27.88 5.54 -16.61
CA GLU A 216 28.89 5.68 -17.67
C GLU A 216 29.19 4.30 -18.27
N ASP A 217 29.46 4.25 -19.58
CA ASP A 217 29.57 2.98 -20.32
C ASP A 217 30.63 2.02 -19.72
N HIS A 218 31.78 2.54 -19.27
CA HIS A 218 32.82 1.76 -18.61
C HIS A 218 32.40 1.27 -17.21
N ALA A 219 31.64 2.09 -16.48
CA ALA A 219 31.17 1.76 -15.14
C ALA A 219 30.13 0.63 -15.23
N LEU A 220 29.26 0.65 -16.25
CA LEU A 220 28.29 -0.41 -16.52
C LEU A 220 28.97 -1.77 -16.80
N GLU A 221 30.14 -1.78 -17.45
CA GLU A 221 30.92 -3.02 -17.66
C GLU A 221 31.40 -3.63 -16.33
N ALA A 222 31.90 -2.79 -15.42
CA ALA A 222 32.29 -3.21 -14.08
C ALA A 222 31.10 -3.73 -13.28
N LEU A 223 29.94 -3.07 -13.37
CA LEU A 223 28.70 -3.51 -12.72
C LEU A 223 28.28 -4.91 -13.18
N GLU A 224 28.24 -5.16 -14.49
CA GLU A 224 27.87 -6.48 -15.03
C GLU A 224 28.85 -7.58 -14.62
N LYS A 225 30.15 -7.28 -14.61
CA LYS A 225 31.19 -8.19 -14.12
C LYS A 225 30.94 -8.57 -12.66
N MET A 226 30.67 -7.58 -11.81
CA MET A 226 30.43 -7.79 -10.38
C MET A 226 29.12 -8.52 -10.09
N LEU A 227 28.02 -8.17 -10.77
CA LEU A 227 26.74 -8.87 -10.64
C LEU A 227 26.86 -10.35 -11.04
N LYS A 228 27.64 -10.64 -12.09
CA LYS A 228 27.91 -12.02 -12.54
C LYS A 228 28.78 -12.79 -11.55
N ALA A 229 29.82 -12.15 -10.99
CA ALA A 229 30.73 -12.78 -10.05
C ALA A 229 30.06 -13.09 -8.69
N HIS A 230 29.10 -12.26 -8.28
CA HIS A 230 28.44 -12.34 -6.97
C HIS A 230 26.93 -12.50 -7.08
N PRO A 231 26.41 -13.61 -7.63
CA PRO A 231 24.98 -13.80 -7.91
C PRO A 231 24.09 -13.82 -6.66
N LYS A 232 24.68 -13.91 -5.46
CA LYS A 232 23.96 -13.88 -4.17
C LYS A 232 23.93 -12.48 -3.52
N ALA A 233 24.78 -11.55 -3.97
CA ALA A 233 24.85 -10.20 -3.41
C ALA A 233 23.62 -9.37 -3.80
N LYS A 234 22.95 -8.73 -2.85
CA LYS A 234 21.76 -7.91 -3.12
C LYS A 234 22.17 -6.45 -3.31
N VAL A 235 22.30 -6.03 -4.55
CA VAL A 235 22.83 -4.71 -4.92
C VAL A 235 21.68 -3.78 -5.27
N VAL A 236 21.61 -2.59 -4.69
CA VAL A 236 20.67 -1.53 -5.10
C VAL A 236 21.46 -0.41 -5.76
N GLN A 237 21.27 -0.20 -7.06
CA GLN A 237 21.90 0.92 -7.77
C GLN A 237 21.09 2.20 -7.58
N ALA A 238 21.79 3.25 -7.14
CA ALA A 238 21.20 4.52 -6.79
C ALA A 238 20.55 5.22 -8.00
N HIS A 239 19.48 5.97 -7.77
CA HIS A 239 19.01 7.04 -8.66
C HIS A 239 18.56 6.60 -10.07
N PHE A 240 17.64 5.63 -10.16
CA PHE A 240 17.19 5.10 -11.45
C PHE A 240 16.78 6.18 -12.47
N GLY A 241 17.30 6.03 -13.69
CA GLY A 241 16.97 6.90 -14.80
C GLY A 241 17.54 8.32 -14.68
N GLN A 242 18.62 8.52 -13.92
CA GLN A 242 19.39 9.75 -13.99
C GLN A 242 20.50 9.65 -15.04
N ILE A 243 20.53 10.62 -15.97
CA ILE A 243 21.53 10.72 -17.05
C ILE A 243 22.02 12.17 -17.10
N ARG A 244 23.28 12.41 -16.75
CA ARG A 244 23.85 13.76 -16.56
C ARG A 244 24.93 14.08 -17.59
N HIS A 245 25.55 13.05 -18.15
CA HIS A 245 26.57 13.12 -19.19
C HIS A 245 26.20 12.16 -20.33
N PRO A 246 25.22 12.51 -21.19
CA PRO A 246 24.79 11.67 -22.32
C PRO A 246 25.93 11.27 -23.27
N GLU A 247 27.01 12.04 -23.30
CA GLU A 247 28.21 11.75 -24.08
C GLU A 247 29.06 10.61 -23.50
N ARG A 248 28.84 10.21 -22.23
CA ARG A 248 29.52 9.11 -21.52
C ARG A 248 28.58 7.96 -21.15
N GLU A 249 27.28 8.23 -21.11
CA GLU A 249 26.21 7.33 -20.65
C GLU A 249 25.36 6.86 -21.85
N LYS A 250 26.02 6.48 -22.95
CA LYS A 250 25.35 6.25 -24.24
C LYS A 250 24.52 4.97 -24.25
N ARG A 251 24.90 3.98 -23.45
CA ARG A 251 24.26 2.66 -23.44
C ARG A 251 23.06 2.58 -22.50
N PHE A 252 22.95 3.49 -21.52
CA PHE A 252 21.90 3.40 -20.51
C PHE A 252 20.54 3.84 -21.07
N GLY A 253 19.69 2.87 -21.35
CA GLY A 253 18.34 3.06 -21.86
C GLY A 253 17.43 1.86 -21.51
N PRO A 254 16.16 1.91 -21.94
CA PRO A 254 15.17 0.90 -21.56
C PRO A 254 15.59 -0.55 -21.88
N ASP A 255 16.18 -0.78 -23.06
CA ASP A 255 16.59 -2.12 -23.50
C ASP A 255 17.72 -2.68 -22.64
N LEU A 256 18.72 -1.85 -22.31
CA LEU A 256 19.82 -2.25 -21.44
C LEU A 256 19.29 -2.60 -20.05
N VAL A 257 18.46 -1.73 -19.47
CA VAL A 257 17.90 -1.94 -18.13
C VAL A 257 17.10 -3.24 -18.06
N ARG A 258 16.25 -3.49 -19.06
CA ARG A 258 15.45 -4.72 -19.16
C ARG A 258 16.35 -5.95 -19.19
N ARG A 259 17.37 -5.96 -20.06
CA ARG A 259 18.34 -7.07 -20.13
C ARG A 259 19.06 -7.28 -18.80
N LEU A 260 19.50 -6.21 -18.13
CA LEU A 260 20.18 -6.31 -16.84
C LEU A 260 19.27 -6.95 -15.78
N LEU A 261 18.02 -6.50 -15.68
CA LEU A 261 17.06 -7.01 -14.70
C LEU A 261 16.63 -8.47 -14.98
N GLU A 262 16.55 -8.86 -16.25
CA GLU A 262 16.31 -10.25 -16.69
C GLU A 262 17.49 -11.17 -16.38
N THR A 263 18.72 -10.68 -16.60
CA THR A 263 19.94 -11.49 -16.49
C THR A 263 20.40 -11.64 -15.05
N TYR A 264 20.31 -10.57 -14.26
CA TYR A 264 20.91 -10.47 -12.94
C TYR A 264 19.82 -10.33 -11.88
N PRO A 265 19.31 -11.43 -11.27
CA PRO A 265 18.25 -11.40 -10.26
C PRO A 265 18.64 -10.70 -8.95
N ASN A 266 19.90 -10.33 -8.83
CA ASN A 266 20.54 -9.77 -7.66
C ASN A 266 20.72 -8.23 -7.75
N LEU A 267 20.31 -7.61 -8.87
CA LEU A 267 20.30 -6.16 -9.11
C LEU A 267 18.96 -5.48 -8.79
N TYR A 268 18.97 -4.45 -7.96
CA TYR A 268 17.81 -3.62 -7.68
C TYR A 268 18.12 -2.18 -8.05
N TYR A 269 17.10 -1.37 -8.16
CA TYR A 269 17.21 0.07 -8.30
C TYR A 269 16.35 0.75 -7.23
N ASP A 270 16.75 1.92 -6.74
CA ASP A 270 15.76 2.82 -6.14
C ASP A 270 15.21 3.82 -7.16
N ILE A 271 14.07 4.42 -6.81
CA ILE A 271 13.41 5.45 -7.63
C ILE A 271 13.53 6.86 -7.03
N SER A 272 14.62 7.17 -6.33
CA SER A 272 15.03 8.51 -5.86
C SER A 272 15.47 9.41 -7.04
N THR A 273 14.59 9.57 -8.00
CA THR A 273 14.85 10.28 -9.26
C THR A 273 14.20 11.67 -9.29
N GLY A 274 14.50 12.45 -10.31
CA GLY A 274 14.03 13.83 -10.43
C GLY A 274 12.55 13.98 -10.77
N TRP A 275 12.02 15.19 -10.59
CA TRP A 275 10.71 15.59 -11.12
C TRP A 275 10.80 15.89 -12.63
N PRO A 276 9.67 15.93 -13.35
CA PRO A 276 9.66 16.29 -14.77
C PRO A 276 10.35 17.64 -15.05
N GLY A 277 11.27 17.66 -16.01
CA GLY A 277 11.95 18.88 -16.43
C GLY A 277 13.15 19.25 -15.55
N ARG A 278 13.54 18.39 -14.60
CA ARG A 278 14.76 18.58 -13.81
C ARG A 278 15.98 18.57 -14.74
N ARG A 279 16.87 19.54 -14.52
CA ARG A 279 18.07 19.75 -15.32
C ARG A 279 19.32 19.54 -14.47
N TYR A 280 20.36 18.98 -15.08
CA TYR A 280 21.63 18.78 -14.39
C TYR A 280 22.24 20.15 -14.04
N LYS A 281 22.59 20.36 -12.77
CA LYS A 281 23.04 21.67 -12.28
C LYS A 281 24.38 22.13 -12.88
N CYS A 282 25.18 21.21 -13.40
CA CYS A 282 26.47 21.51 -14.01
C CYS A 282 26.38 21.67 -15.54
N ASN A 283 25.26 21.22 -16.14
CA ASN A 283 24.94 21.46 -17.54
C ASN A 283 23.42 21.61 -17.70
N ASN A 284 22.95 22.86 -17.71
CA ASN A 284 21.51 23.17 -17.77
C ASN A 284 20.84 22.74 -19.08
N LYS A 285 21.59 22.34 -20.11
CA LYS A 285 21.04 21.82 -21.36
C LYS A 285 20.57 20.37 -21.23
N VAL A 286 21.07 19.63 -20.23
CA VAL A 286 20.75 18.21 -20.02
C VAL A 286 19.56 18.09 -19.06
N LEU A 287 18.49 17.43 -19.53
CA LEU A 287 17.43 16.90 -18.67
C LEU A 287 17.99 15.68 -17.95
N ASP A 288 18.09 15.74 -16.62
CA ASP A 288 18.83 14.73 -15.86
C ASP A 288 17.99 13.53 -15.45
N THR A 289 16.75 13.44 -15.91
CA THR A 289 15.80 12.38 -15.56
C THR A 289 15.11 11.86 -16.81
N VAL A 290 15.29 10.58 -17.16
CA VAL A 290 14.79 10.02 -18.43
C VAL A 290 13.48 9.26 -18.32
N ILE A 291 12.95 9.06 -17.10
CA ILE A 291 11.72 8.28 -16.87
C ILE A 291 10.42 9.00 -17.28
N TRP A 292 10.48 10.29 -17.57
CA TRP A 292 9.32 11.13 -17.90
C TRP A 292 9.16 11.28 -19.40
N LYS A 293 7.91 11.29 -19.87
CA LYS A 293 7.59 11.51 -21.28
C LYS A 293 8.12 12.88 -21.71
N THR A 294 8.95 12.88 -22.75
CA THR A 294 9.56 14.08 -23.31
C THR A 294 8.90 14.43 -24.65
N ASP A 295 8.53 15.70 -24.83
CA ASP A 295 7.99 16.25 -26.08
C ASP A 295 8.59 17.65 -26.31
N GLY A 296 9.18 17.87 -27.50
CA GLY A 296 9.82 19.14 -27.85
C GLY A 296 10.89 19.65 -26.85
N GLY A 297 11.58 18.75 -26.15
CA GLY A 297 12.59 19.11 -25.13
C GLY A 297 12.03 19.52 -23.76
N SER A 298 10.72 19.36 -23.55
CA SER A 298 10.03 19.53 -22.26
C SER A 298 9.51 18.17 -21.76
N GLN A 299 9.32 18.03 -20.46
CA GLN A 299 8.79 16.79 -19.86
C GLN A 299 7.43 17.03 -19.20
N SER A 300 6.52 16.08 -19.40
CA SER A 300 5.24 16.05 -18.69
C SER A 300 5.32 15.20 -17.42
N ASP A 301 4.29 15.27 -16.59
CA ASP A 301 4.15 14.48 -15.36
C ASP A 301 3.69 13.02 -15.61
N THR A 302 3.79 12.57 -16.86
CA THR A 302 3.47 11.22 -17.31
C THR A 302 4.75 10.43 -17.51
N LEU A 303 4.81 9.21 -16.98
CA LEU A 303 5.93 8.31 -17.24
C LEU A 303 6.06 8.02 -18.74
N ASP A 304 7.28 8.00 -19.23
CA ASP A 304 7.57 7.47 -20.55
C ASP A 304 7.10 6.01 -20.63
N PRO A 305 6.42 5.58 -21.72
CA PRO A 305 5.84 4.24 -21.82
C PRO A 305 6.85 3.10 -21.62
N ALA A 306 8.10 3.26 -22.09
CA ALA A 306 9.12 2.22 -21.97
C ALA A 306 9.58 2.05 -20.52
N TYR A 307 9.79 3.16 -19.81
CA TYR A 307 10.15 3.13 -18.38
C TYR A 307 8.98 2.70 -17.50
N LYS A 308 7.74 3.10 -17.84
CA LYS A 308 6.53 2.58 -17.18
C LYS A 308 6.42 1.06 -17.32
N ALA A 309 6.73 0.51 -18.49
CA ALA A 309 6.73 -0.93 -18.72
C ALA A 309 7.80 -1.61 -17.84
N ILE A 310 9.02 -1.08 -17.78
CA ILE A 310 10.09 -1.63 -16.91
C ILE A 310 9.67 -1.63 -15.43
N LEU A 311 9.16 -0.49 -14.93
CA LEU A 311 8.69 -0.38 -13.54
C LEU A 311 7.48 -1.28 -13.24
N THR A 312 6.76 -1.72 -14.26
CA THR A 312 5.64 -2.66 -14.13
C THR A 312 6.11 -4.11 -14.16
N ASP A 313 6.85 -4.47 -15.21
CA ASP A 313 7.28 -5.84 -15.49
C ASP A 313 8.29 -6.36 -14.45
N PHE A 314 9.14 -5.47 -13.93
CA PHE A 314 10.16 -5.77 -12.92
C PHE A 314 9.88 -5.05 -11.60
N SER A 315 8.59 -4.86 -11.27
CA SER A 315 8.18 -4.10 -10.09
C SER A 315 8.71 -4.67 -8.76
N ASP A 316 9.15 -5.93 -8.73
CA ASP A 316 9.81 -6.59 -7.59
C ASP A 316 11.31 -6.23 -7.45
N ARG A 317 11.84 -5.40 -8.35
CA ARG A 317 13.26 -5.01 -8.45
C ARG A 317 13.53 -3.53 -8.23
N PHE A 318 12.51 -2.77 -7.84
CA PHE A 318 12.62 -1.36 -7.51
C PHE A 318 12.23 -1.09 -6.06
N VAL A 319 12.88 -0.12 -5.41
CA VAL A 319 12.54 0.34 -4.06
C VAL A 319 12.36 1.85 -4.01
N ALA A 320 11.62 2.36 -3.02
CA ALA A 320 11.54 3.79 -2.78
C ALA A 320 12.78 4.31 -2.03
N GLY A 321 13.17 5.54 -2.33
CA GLY A 321 14.28 6.26 -1.73
C GLY A 321 14.05 7.76 -1.84
N THR A 322 14.56 8.58 -0.91
CA THR A 322 14.42 10.04 -0.98
C THR A 322 15.71 10.81 -1.24
N ASP A 323 16.89 10.20 -1.07
CA ASP A 323 18.22 10.83 -1.18
C ASP A 323 18.34 12.02 -0.21
N TYR A 324 17.88 11.83 1.04
CA TYR A 324 18.17 12.81 2.09
C TYR A 324 19.63 12.71 2.50
N GLY A 325 20.28 13.85 2.68
CA GLY A 325 21.69 13.88 3.05
C GLY A 325 22.14 15.27 3.46
N GLY A 326 23.41 15.41 3.84
CA GLY A 326 23.91 16.68 4.34
C GLY A 326 23.88 17.82 3.33
N GLY A 327 23.41 19.00 3.74
CA GLY A 327 23.35 20.20 2.89
C GLY A 327 22.07 20.31 2.06
N ARG A 328 21.07 19.48 2.37
CA ARG A 328 19.68 19.64 1.92
C ARG A 328 18.96 20.69 2.80
N LYS A 329 17.73 21.02 2.40
CA LYS A 329 16.78 21.80 3.21
C LYS A 329 16.32 20.99 4.44
N PRO A 330 15.63 21.62 5.42
CA PRO A 330 15.10 20.90 6.59
C PRO A 330 14.38 19.60 6.21
N LEU A 331 14.60 18.54 6.99
CA LEU A 331 14.09 17.20 6.71
C LEU A 331 12.57 17.17 6.42
N PRO A 332 11.70 17.83 7.22
CA PRO A 332 10.26 17.88 6.92
C PRO A 332 9.94 18.41 5.51
N ASP A 333 10.53 19.55 5.12
CA ASP A 333 10.30 20.18 3.82
C ASP A 333 10.86 19.34 2.67
N PHE A 334 11.94 18.60 2.95
CA PHE A 334 12.52 17.67 2.00
C PHE A 334 11.59 16.47 1.77
N LEU A 335 11.11 15.85 2.84
CA LEU A 335 10.19 14.71 2.77
C LEU A 335 8.91 15.06 2.01
N ARG A 336 8.32 16.24 2.25
CA ARG A 336 7.13 16.70 1.51
C ARG A 336 7.37 16.75 0.01
N GLU A 337 8.51 17.30 -0.42
CA GLU A 337 8.86 17.37 -1.84
C GLU A 337 9.11 15.97 -2.43
N LYS A 338 9.89 15.14 -1.75
CA LYS A 338 10.31 13.84 -2.26
C LYS A 338 9.19 12.81 -2.25
N ALA A 339 8.39 12.76 -1.18
CA ALA A 339 7.20 11.92 -1.14
C ALA A 339 6.25 12.29 -2.28
N LYS A 340 6.03 13.60 -2.55
CA LYS A 340 5.21 14.03 -3.69
C LYS A 340 5.75 13.49 -5.03
N ASN A 341 7.07 13.51 -5.23
CA ASN A 341 7.66 12.96 -6.46
C ASN A 341 7.53 11.44 -6.55
N LEU A 342 7.79 10.71 -5.46
CA LEU A 342 7.59 9.25 -5.39
C LEU A 342 6.13 8.89 -5.70
N ARG A 343 5.17 9.60 -5.09
CA ARG A 343 3.74 9.41 -5.38
C ARG A 343 3.40 9.69 -6.84
N LEU A 344 4.04 10.68 -7.45
CA LEU A 344 3.84 11.01 -8.86
C LEU A 344 4.29 9.86 -9.78
N ILE A 345 5.45 9.25 -9.49
CA ILE A 345 5.96 8.07 -10.21
C ILE A 345 4.98 6.90 -10.02
N LEU A 346 4.63 6.58 -8.76
CA LEU A 346 3.77 5.43 -8.44
C LEU A 346 2.36 5.57 -9.03
N ARG A 347 1.81 6.78 -9.12
CA ARG A 347 0.46 7.05 -9.69
C ARG A 347 0.25 6.38 -11.05
N GLY A 348 1.28 6.37 -11.89
CA GLY A 348 1.23 5.85 -13.25
C GLY A 348 1.25 4.32 -13.38
N LEU A 349 1.53 3.60 -12.31
CA LEU A 349 1.76 2.15 -12.31
C LEU A 349 0.51 1.33 -11.92
N PRO A 350 0.44 0.03 -12.25
CA PRO A 350 -0.56 -0.88 -11.69
C PRO A 350 -0.42 -1.03 -10.16
N ASP A 351 -1.50 -1.39 -9.47
CA ASP A 351 -1.55 -1.41 -8.01
C ASP A 351 -0.49 -2.33 -7.38
N GLU A 352 -0.32 -3.54 -7.93
CA GLU A 352 0.73 -4.47 -7.47
C GLU A 352 2.12 -3.84 -7.56
N ALA A 353 2.43 -3.17 -8.67
CA ALA A 353 3.71 -2.50 -8.84
C ALA A 353 3.88 -1.35 -7.85
N LYS A 354 2.81 -0.60 -7.54
CA LYS A 354 2.86 0.46 -6.52
C LYS A 354 3.26 -0.12 -5.16
N HIS A 355 2.59 -1.19 -4.73
CA HIS A 355 2.85 -1.80 -3.43
C HIS A 355 4.24 -2.46 -3.38
N SER A 356 4.66 -3.14 -4.45
CA SER A 356 6.00 -3.75 -4.54
C SER A 356 7.10 -2.71 -4.35
N ILE A 357 7.06 -1.63 -5.15
CA ILE A 357 8.09 -0.60 -5.15
C ILE A 357 8.07 0.23 -3.88
N ALA A 358 6.87 0.58 -3.39
CA ALA A 358 6.73 1.50 -2.27
C ALA A 358 7.22 0.89 -0.94
N TYR A 359 7.02 -0.41 -0.69
CA TYR A 359 7.41 -1.01 0.58
C TYR A 359 7.68 -2.52 0.57
N ARG A 360 7.02 -3.35 -0.28
CA ARG A 360 7.15 -4.82 -0.15
C ARG A 360 8.56 -5.30 -0.48
N ASN A 361 9.21 -4.68 -1.48
CA ASN A 361 10.58 -5.02 -1.84
C ASN A 361 11.56 -4.58 -0.76
N ALA A 362 11.36 -3.37 -0.21
CA ALA A 362 12.14 -2.90 0.93
C ALA A 362 12.02 -3.85 2.13
N TRP A 363 10.79 -4.25 2.49
CA TRP A 363 10.54 -5.25 3.51
C TRP A 363 11.28 -6.57 3.26
N LYS A 364 11.27 -7.07 2.01
CA LYS A 364 12.00 -8.30 1.63
C LYS A 364 13.51 -8.14 1.73
N LEU A 365 14.07 -7.00 1.34
CA LEU A 365 15.50 -6.72 1.48
C LEU A 365 15.92 -6.63 2.95
N LEU A 366 15.08 -5.99 3.78
CA LEU A 366 15.33 -5.80 5.21
C LEU A 366 15.16 -7.09 6.02
N THR A 367 14.18 -7.93 5.71
CA THR A 367 13.79 -9.05 6.59
C THR A 367 14.06 -10.43 5.98
N GLY A 368 14.33 -10.48 4.67
CA GLY A 368 14.33 -11.73 3.90
C GLY A 368 12.93 -12.32 3.64
N LYS A 369 11.87 -11.74 4.20
CA LYS A 369 10.49 -12.25 4.14
C LYS A 369 9.68 -11.49 3.10
N SER A 370 8.81 -12.18 2.37
CA SER A 370 7.82 -11.50 1.52
C SER A 370 6.75 -10.86 2.41
N TRP A 371 6.34 -9.63 2.10
CA TRP A 371 5.24 -8.98 2.82
C TRP A 371 3.95 -9.80 2.71
N GLY A 372 3.30 -10.08 3.84
CA GLY A 372 2.05 -10.86 3.89
C GLY A 372 2.20 -12.38 3.82
N GLN A 373 3.43 -12.92 3.70
CA GLN A 373 3.68 -14.36 3.87
C GLN A 373 4.09 -14.66 5.32
N ARG A 374 3.39 -15.59 6.00
CA ARG A 374 3.89 -16.18 7.25
C ARG A 374 5.01 -17.17 6.90
N GLU A 375 6.02 -17.28 7.77
CA GLU A 375 7.08 -18.27 7.62
C GLU A 375 6.49 -19.68 7.48
N VAL A 376 6.83 -20.34 6.37
CA VAL A 376 6.75 -21.80 6.26
C VAL A 376 8.13 -22.24 5.79
N ALA A 377 8.78 -23.08 6.60
CA ALA A 377 10.07 -23.66 6.29
C ALA A 377 10.06 -24.35 4.91
N SER A 378 11.16 -24.14 4.18
CA SER A 378 11.59 -24.76 2.92
C SER A 378 10.71 -25.87 2.33
N GLY A 379 10.09 -25.54 1.20
CA GLY A 379 9.48 -26.47 0.27
C GLY A 379 8.48 -25.67 -0.55
N VAL A 380 8.77 -25.39 -1.82
CA VAL A 380 7.91 -24.59 -2.72
C VAL A 380 6.44 -24.90 -2.48
N PRO A 381 5.60 -23.90 -2.10
CA PRO A 381 4.18 -24.05 -2.29
C PRO A 381 3.63 -22.92 -3.14
N ALA A 382 2.70 -23.31 -4.00
CA ALA A 382 1.84 -22.43 -4.78
C ALA A 382 1.24 -21.30 -3.92
N SER A 383 0.83 -20.21 -4.58
CA SER A 383 -0.05 -19.18 -4.03
C SER A 383 -1.02 -19.79 -3.00
N PRO A 384 -1.21 -19.19 -1.82
CA PRO A 384 -2.11 -19.75 -0.81
C PRO A 384 -3.44 -20.09 -1.48
N ASN A 385 -3.71 -21.39 -1.57
CA ASN A 385 -4.93 -21.88 -2.19
C ASN A 385 -6.03 -21.69 -1.14
N PHE A 386 -6.51 -20.45 -1.01
CA PHE A 386 -7.68 -20.17 -0.20
C PHE A 386 -8.81 -21.06 -0.74
N PRO A 387 -9.41 -21.93 0.09
CA PRO A 387 -10.46 -22.81 -0.37
C PRO A 387 -11.55 -21.93 -0.96
N LYS A 388 -12.01 -22.24 -2.18
CA LYS A 388 -13.17 -21.54 -2.73
C LYS A 388 -14.41 -22.07 -2.04
N TYR A 389 -15.36 -21.19 -1.75
CA TYR A 389 -16.70 -21.63 -1.38
C TYR A 389 -17.33 -22.37 -2.57
N ASN A 390 -17.67 -23.65 -2.37
CA ASN A 390 -18.21 -24.53 -3.41
C ASN A 390 -19.73 -24.74 -3.29
N GLY A 391 -20.36 -24.22 -2.23
CA GLY A 391 -21.81 -24.33 -2.03
C GLY A 391 -22.62 -23.49 -3.02
N VAL A 392 -23.94 -23.61 -2.90
CA VAL A 392 -24.92 -22.80 -3.65
C VAL A 392 -24.76 -21.33 -3.25
N ILE A 393 -24.91 -20.41 -4.21
CA ILE A 393 -24.99 -18.97 -3.96
C ILE A 393 -26.34 -18.46 -4.46
N SER A 394 -26.98 -17.56 -3.72
CA SER A 394 -28.13 -16.79 -4.20
C SER A 394 -27.71 -15.38 -4.60
N ASP A 395 -28.04 -14.95 -5.81
CA ASP A 395 -27.69 -13.62 -6.34
C ASP A 395 -28.70 -12.56 -5.86
N GLY A 396 -28.34 -11.81 -4.83
CA GLY A 396 -29.17 -10.72 -4.31
C GLY A 396 -29.22 -9.47 -5.19
N HIS A 397 -28.58 -9.44 -6.36
CA HIS A 397 -28.45 -8.22 -7.15
C HIS A 397 -28.30 -8.47 -8.67
N GLY A 398 -29.41 -8.60 -9.38
CA GLY A 398 -29.46 -8.73 -10.85
C GLY A 398 -30.16 -7.58 -11.55
N HIS A 399 -29.80 -7.32 -12.82
CA HIS A 399 -30.44 -6.30 -13.64
C HIS A 399 -30.79 -6.79 -15.04
N PHE A 400 -31.92 -6.33 -15.59
CA PHE A 400 -32.16 -6.30 -17.03
C PHE A 400 -31.97 -4.89 -17.56
N LYS A 401 -31.11 -4.74 -18.58
CA LYS A 401 -30.78 -3.43 -19.16
C LYS A 401 -30.47 -3.54 -20.65
N GLY A 402 -31.15 -2.71 -21.45
CA GLY A 402 -30.87 -2.56 -22.87
C GLY A 402 -31.47 -3.68 -23.73
N LYS A 403 -31.48 -3.48 -25.04
CA LYS A 403 -32.17 -4.35 -26.02
C LYS A 403 -31.61 -5.78 -26.13
N GLN A 404 -30.41 -6.02 -25.60
CA GLN A 404 -29.70 -7.30 -25.72
C GLN A 404 -29.71 -8.10 -24.42
N ALA A 405 -30.44 -7.68 -23.39
CA ALA A 405 -30.56 -8.46 -22.16
C ALA A 405 -31.19 -9.83 -22.47
N SER A 406 -30.64 -10.90 -21.91
CA SER A 406 -31.08 -12.28 -22.18
C SER A 406 -31.52 -12.98 -20.88
N PRO A 407 -32.84 -13.20 -20.69
CA PRO A 407 -33.35 -13.99 -19.57
C PRO A 407 -32.80 -15.42 -19.58
N ASP A 408 -32.85 -16.11 -20.73
CA ASP A 408 -32.35 -17.48 -20.86
C ASP A 408 -30.82 -17.55 -20.69
N GLY A 409 -30.09 -16.55 -21.18
CA GLY A 409 -28.65 -16.42 -20.95
C GLY A 409 -28.31 -16.23 -19.47
N THR A 410 -29.17 -15.53 -18.72
CA THR A 410 -29.02 -15.35 -17.27
C THR A 410 -29.17 -16.69 -16.55
N ILE A 411 -30.22 -17.47 -16.85
CA ILE A 411 -30.41 -18.79 -16.24
C ILE A 411 -29.25 -19.74 -16.58
N LYS A 412 -28.78 -19.78 -17.83
CA LYS A 412 -27.60 -20.57 -18.21
C LYS A 412 -26.35 -20.18 -17.42
N ALA A 413 -26.13 -18.88 -17.22
CA ALA A 413 -25.01 -18.39 -16.43
C ALA A 413 -25.15 -18.74 -14.93
N MET A 414 -26.37 -18.70 -14.39
CA MET A 414 -26.68 -19.13 -13.03
C MET A 414 -26.39 -20.62 -12.84
N ASP A 415 -26.91 -21.48 -13.71
CA ASP A 415 -26.73 -22.93 -13.67
C ASP A 415 -25.24 -23.32 -13.74
N ALA A 416 -24.49 -22.71 -14.67
CA ALA A 416 -23.06 -22.94 -14.83
C ALA A 416 -22.22 -22.53 -13.60
N ASN A 417 -22.80 -21.74 -12.69
CA ASN A 417 -22.11 -21.21 -11.51
C ASN A 417 -22.75 -21.66 -10.20
N ASN A 418 -23.67 -22.62 -10.21
CA ASN A 418 -24.41 -23.09 -9.03
C ASN A 418 -25.09 -21.94 -8.27
N ILE A 419 -25.84 -21.11 -9.02
CA ILE A 419 -26.69 -20.04 -8.50
C ILE A 419 -28.14 -20.49 -8.52
N ASP A 420 -28.82 -20.49 -7.38
CA ASP A 420 -30.19 -20.97 -7.26
C ASP A 420 -31.24 -19.91 -7.57
N VAL A 421 -31.05 -18.68 -7.10
CA VAL A 421 -32.04 -17.62 -7.27
C VAL A 421 -31.37 -16.27 -7.56
N VAL A 422 -32.06 -15.40 -8.30
CA VAL A 422 -31.66 -14.01 -8.52
C VAL A 422 -32.77 -13.04 -8.13
N LEU A 423 -32.42 -12.03 -7.34
CA LEU A 423 -33.26 -10.84 -7.11
C LEU A 423 -33.07 -9.86 -8.27
N LEU A 424 -34.15 -9.61 -9.02
CA LEU A 424 -34.05 -8.95 -10.31
C LEU A 424 -34.78 -7.61 -10.36
N TRP A 425 -34.08 -6.61 -10.90
CA TRP A 425 -34.62 -5.29 -11.21
C TRP A 425 -34.53 -5.01 -12.71
N VAL A 426 -35.55 -4.39 -13.29
CA VAL A 426 -35.52 -3.91 -14.68
C VAL A 426 -35.09 -2.45 -14.73
N LYS A 427 -34.06 -2.13 -15.51
CA LYS A 427 -33.80 -0.73 -15.88
C LYS A 427 -34.67 -0.44 -17.08
N SER A 428 -35.48 0.62 -17.05
CA SER A 428 -36.41 1.01 -18.13
C SER A 428 -35.68 1.53 -19.39
N GLN A 429 -34.77 0.71 -19.92
CA GLN A 429 -33.90 0.95 -21.05
C GLN A 429 -34.02 -0.23 -22.00
N GLY A 430 -34.27 0.02 -23.28
CA GLY A 430 -34.47 -1.05 -24.26
C GLY A 430 -35.84 -1.73 -24.19
N GLY A 431 -36.81 -1.15 -23.49
CA GLY A 431 -38.22 -1.58 -23.50
C GLY A 431 -38.70 -2.31 -22.25
N TRP A 432 -37.77 -2.74 -21.37
CA TRP A 432 -38.09 -3.51 -20.17
C TRP A 432 -38.97 -2.75 -19.17
N LYS A 433 -39.95 -3.46 -18.62
CA LYS A 433 -40.93 -3.03 -17.62
C LYS A 433 -41.05 -4.09 -16.52
N ASP A 434 -41.66 -3.72 -15.40
CA ASP A 434 -41.81 -4.65 -14.26
C ASP A 434 -42.56 -5.94 -14.63
N ASP A 435 -43.47 -5.89 -15.61
CA ASP A 435 -44.18 -7.06 -16.12
C ASP A 435 -43.23 -8.09 -16.76
N ASP A 436 -42.10 -7.66 -17.33
CA ASP A 436 -41.10 -8.58 -17.88
C ASP A 436 -40.37 -9.35 -16.78
N THR A 437 -40.19 -8.73 -15.60
CA THR A 437 -39.66 -9.42 -14.41
C THR A 437 -40.64 -10.50 -13.94
N LEU A 438 -41.95 -10.22 -13.97
CA LEU A 438 -42.98 -11.20 -13.64
C LEU A 438 -42.99 -12.34 -14.65
N ALA A 439 -42.99 -12.04 -15.96
CA ALA A 439 -42.95 -13.06 -17.01
C ALA A 439 -41.70 -13.95 -16.90
N PHE A 440 -40.54 -13.37 -16.52
CA PHE A 440 -39.33 -14.16 -16.27
C PHE A 440 -39.45 -15.04 -15.03
N SER A 441 -40.06 -14.54 -13.95
CA SER A 441 -40.35 -15.31 -12.74
C SER A 441 -41.36 -16.44 -12.99
N GLU A 442 -42.35 -16.24 -13.86
CA GLU A 442 -43.32 -17.27 -14.26
C GLU A 442 -42.66 -18.33 -15.13
N LYS A 443 -41.76 -17.93 -16.03
CA LYS A 443 -41.00 -18.85 -16.89
C LYS A 443 -40.03 -19.73 -16.10
N PHE A 444 -39.45 -19.21 -15.02
CA PHE A 444 -38.49 -19.92 -14.16
C PHE A 444 -38.89 -19.84 -12.68
N PRO A 445 -39.96 -20.56 -12.28
CA PRO A 445 -40.50 -20.49 -10.93
C PRO A 445 -39.44 -20.89 -9.90
N GLY A 446 -39.33 -20.12 -8.82
CA GLY A 446 -38.35 -20.32 -7.74
C GLY A 446 -36.92 -19.85 -8.06
N ARG A 447 -36.62 -19.45 -9.31
CA ARG A 447 -35.28 -18.98 -9.72
C ARG A 447 -35.15 -17.46 -9.78
N VAL A 448 -36.26 -16.73 -9.78
CA VAL A 448 -36.29 -15.28 -9.93
C VAL A 448 -37.18 -14.68 -8.85
N ILE A 449 -36.67 -13.68 -8.13
CA ILE A 449 -37.44 -12.87 -7.18
C ILE A 449 -37.79 -11.56 -7.90
N PRO A 450 -39.08 -11.34 -8.25
CA PRO A 450 -39.45 -10.17 -9.03
C PRO A 450 -39.53 -8.90 -8.16
N GLY A 451 -38.70 -7.91 -8.48
CA GLY A 451 -38.70 -6.59 -7.82
C GLY A 451 -39.46 -5.51 -8.60
N ILE A 452 -39.99 -4.52 -7.88
CA ILE A 452 -40.56 -3.28 -8.45
C ILE A 452 -39.43 -2.29 -8.69
N ALA A 453 -39.17 -1.95 -9.95
CA ALA A 453 -38.01 -1.13 -10.31
C ALA A 453 -38.19 0.38 -10.15
N PHE A 454 -37.12 1.04 -9.71
CA PHE A 454 -37.06 2.49 -9.53
C PHE A 454 -36.06 3.16 -10.49
N GLN A 455 -35.44 2.40 -11.39
CA GLN A 455 -34.43 2.90 -12.34
C GLN A 455 -35.08 3.41 -13.64
N HIS A 456 -35.97 4.39 -13.48
CA HIS A 456 -36.74 5.02 -14.55
C HIS A 456 -36.88 6.54 -14.33
N GLU A 457 -37.29 7.27 -15.38
CA GLU A 457 -37.33 8.75 -15.34
C GLU A 457 -38.24 9.31 -14.24
N GLY A 458 -39.36 8.65 -13.97
CA GLY A 458 -40.30 9.08 -12.92
C GLY A 458 -39.63 9.20 -11.55
N TRP A 459 -38.80 8.23 -11.17
CA TRP A 459 -38.02 8.29 -9.93
C TRP A 459 -36.90 9.32 -10.03
N ILE A 460 -36.15 9.37 -11.13
CA ILE A 460 -35.06 10.36 -11.32
C ILE A 460 -35.59 11.80 -11.19
N LYS A 461 -36.80 12.05 -11.68
CA LYS A 461 -37.49 13.35 -11.60
C LYS A 461 -38.30 13.52 -10.30
N GLN A 462 -38.22 12.56 -9.37
CA GLN A 462 -38.93 12.54 -8.08
C GLN A 462 -40.43 12.86 -8.22
N LYS A 463 -41.11 12.24 -9.19
CA LYS A 463 -42.53 12.49 -9.44
C LYS A 463 -43.41 11.74 -8.44
N GLN A 464 -44.14 12.45 -7.59
CA GLN A 464 -45.09 11.85 -6.63
C GLN A 464 -46.07 10.85 -7.26
N SER A 465 -46.50 11.10 -8.51
CA SER A 465 -47.46 10.25 -9.23
C SER A 465 -47.02 8.79 -9.40
N ILE A 466 -45.72 8.47 -9.29
CA ILE A 466 -45.23 7.10 -9.42
C ILE A 466 -45.57 6.25 -8.19
N MET A 467 -45.74 6.86 -7.01
CA MET A 467 -45.91 6.13 -5.76
C MET A 467 -47.24 5.38 -5.69
N LYS A 468 -48.28 5.91 -6.35
CA LYS A 468 -49.55 5.20 -6.53
C LYS A 468 -49.34 3.83 -7.20
N ASN A 469 -48.59 3.80 -8.30
CA ASN A 469 -48.30 2.57 -9.03
C ASN A 469 -47.40 1.62 -8.22
N VAL A 470 -46.40 2.15 -7.50
CA VAL A 470 -45.56 1.34 -6.59
C VAL A 470 -46.41 0.66 -5.53
N ARG A 471 -47.35 1.39 -4.92
CA ARG A 471 -48.25 0.86 -3.89
C ARG A 471 -49.22 -0.18 -4.45
N GLU A 472 -49.82 0.07 -5.61
CA GLU A 472 -50.69 -0.90 -6.30
C GLU A 472 -49.93 -2.21 -6.61
N LYS A 473 -48.69 -2.11 -7.07
CA LYS A 473 -47.83 -3.28 -7.32
C LYS A 473 -47.45 -4.01 -6.04
N ALA A 474 -47.11 -3.28 -4.97
CA ALA A 474 -46.82 -3.89 -3.67
C ALA A 474 -48.04 -4.65 -3.11
N ALA A 475 -49.22 -4.04 -3.19
CA ALA A 475 -50.48 -4.63 -2.74
C ALA A 475 -50.89 -5.87 -3.56
N SER A 476 -50.46 -5.98 -4.81
CA SER A 476 -50.79 -7.12 -5.67
C SER A 476 -50.24 -8.47 -5.19
N GLY A 477 -49.20 -8.47 -4.35
CA GLY A 477 -48.49 -9.67 -3.89
C GLY A 477 -47.65 -10.38 -4.96
N LYS A 478 -47.67 -9.92 -6.22
CA LYS A 478 -46.90 -10.49 -7.34
C LYS A 478 -45.42 -10.20 -7.23
N PHE A 479 -45.07 -8.99 -6.80
CA PHE A 479 -43.68 -8.58 -6.55
C PHE A 479 -43.26 -8.93 -5.12
N LYS A 480 -41.96 -9.17 -4.94
CA LYS A 480 -41.38 -9.61 -3.66
C LYS A 480 -40.39 -8.62 -3.06
N ALA A 481 -40.02 -7.56 -3.80
CA ALA A 481 -39.08 -6.56 -3.35
C ALA A 481 -39.35 -5.18 -3.96
N LEU A 482 -38.82 -4.13 -3.32
CA LEU A 482 -38.75 -2.78 -3.85
C LEU A 482 -37.30 -2.46 -4.22
N GLY A 483 -37.03 -1.98 -5.44
CA GLY A 483 -35.70 -1.52 -5.81
C GLY A 483 -35.30 -1.87 -7.25
N GLU A 484 -34.08 -1.61 -7.69
CA GLU A 484 -33.03 -0.91 -6.96
C GLU A 484 -33.35 0.60 -6.88
N VAL A 485 -33.63 1.09 -5.67
CA VAL A 485 -33.99 2.50 -5.43
C VAL A 485 -32.73 3.34 -5.51
N SER A 486 -32.62 4.14 -6.57
CA SER A 486 -31.42 4.93 -6.84
C SER A 486 -31.43 6.24 -6.04
N VAL A 487 -30.62 6.30 -4.98
CA VAL A 487 -30.30 7.55 -4.27
C VAL A 487 -29.12 8.21 -4.98
N ARG A 488 -27.97 7.53 -5.01
CA ARG A 488 -26.77 7.94 -5.75
C ARG A 488 -26.13 6.71 -6.41
N GLY A 489 -26.16 6.70 -7.73
CA GLY A 489 -25.63 5.60 -8.55
C GLY A 489 -24.10 5.55 -8.58
N LYS A 490 -23.50 5.98 -9.69
CA LYS A 490 -22.03 6.08 -9.81
C LYS A 490 -21.51 7.15 -8.83
N ILE A 491 -20.39 6.87 -8.16
CA ILE A 491 -19.64 7.87 -7.39
C ILE A 491 -19.39 9.11 -8.27
N GLY A 492 -19.81 10.29 -7.81
CA GLY A 492 -19.75 11.54 -8.59
C GLY A 492 -20.67 11.60 -9.83
N GLY A 493 -21.66 10.71 -9.94
CA GLY A 493 -22.62 10.68 -11.05
C GLY A 493 -23.74 11.73 -10.95
N LYS A 494 -24.42 11.96 -12.10
CA LYS A 494 -25.55 12.91 -12.23
C LYS A 494 -26.90 12.40 -11.69
N GLN A 495 -26.99 11.12 -11.33
CA GLN A 495 -28.23 10.53 -10.83
C GLN A 495 -28.26 10.62 -9.31
N ASN A 496 -28.87 11.68 -8.78
CA ASN A 496 -29.03 11.91 -7.35
C ASN A 496 -30.48 12.23 -7.01
N SER A 497 -31.16 11.33 -6.30
CA SER A 497 -32.31 11.71 -5.48
C SER A 497 -31.75 12.21 -4.15
N ALA A 498 -32.34 13.24 -3.53
CA ALA A 498 -31.87 13.71 -2.24
C ALA A 498 -31.90 12.55 -1.21
N PRO A 499 -30.85 12.39 -0.38
CA PRO A 499 -30.74 11.29 0.58
C PRO A 499 -31.83 11.27 1.66
N ASP A 500 -32.61 12.34 1.79
CA ASP A 500 -33.72 12.55 2.71
C ASP A 500 -35.07 12.80 2.01
N SER A 501 -35.15 12.50 0.70
CA SER A 501 -36.34 12.72 -0.12
C SER A 501 -37.62 12.18 0.53
N PRO A 502 -38.75 12.92 0.50
CA PRO A 502 -40.04 12.42 0.94
C PRO A 502 -40.45 11.10 0.26
N LEU A 503 -40.07 10.90 -1.00
CA LEU A 503 -40.37 9.65 -1.72
C LEU A 503 -39.59 8.46 -1.17
N LEU A 504 -38.37 8.65 -0.67
CA LEU A 504 -37.61 7.56 -0.02
C LEU A 504 -38.32 7.10 1.25
N LYS A 505 -38.86 8.05 2.02
CA LYS A 505 -39.63 7.78 3.24
C LYS A 505 -40.92 7.03 2.92
N GLU A 506 -41.64 7.44 1.88
CA GLU A 506 -42.84 6.73 1.44
C GLU A 506 -42.52 5.31 0.93
N VAL A 507 -41.39 5.09 0.27
CA VAL A 507 -40.92 3.74 -0.10
C VAL A 507 -40.67 2.87 1.14
N LEU A 508 -40.10 3.42 2.21
CA LEU A 508 -39.93 2.70 3.48
C LEU A 508 -41.27 2.37 4.14
N ASP A 509 -42.26 3.28 4.05
CA ASP A 509 -43.60 3.04 4.56
C ASP A 509 -44.30 1.90 3.80
N ILE A 510 -44.17 1.87 2.47
CA ILE A 510 -44.66 0.74 1.64
C ILE A 510 -43.91 -0.55 1.99
N SER A 511 -42.60 -0.50 2.19
CA SER A 511 -41.80 -1.66 2.63
C SER A 511 -42.35 -2.26 3.93
N ALA A 512 -42.61 -1.40 4.92
CA ALA A 512 -43.12 -1.82 6.21
C ALA A 512 -44.58 -2.32 6.14
N GLU A 513 -45.44 -1.64 5.38
CA GLU A 513 -46.87 -1.96 5.24
C GLU A 513 -47.09 -3.32 4.57
N TYR A 514 -46.37 -3.60 3.48
CA TYR A 514 -46.54 -4.83 2.70
C TYR A 514 -45.51 -5.92 3.04
N GLY A 515 -44.60 -5.65 3.98
CA GLY A 515 -43.54 -6.59 4.38
C GLY A 515 -42.57 -6.92 3.25
N LEU A 516 -42.31 -5.98 2.34
CA LEU A 516 -41.41 -6.14 1.20
C LEU A 516 -40.03 -5.56 1.51
N PRO A 517 -38.93 -6.31 1.38
CA PRO A 517 -37.59 -5.74 1.49
C PRO A 517 -37.35 -4.66 0.43
N VAL A 518 -36.68 -3.57 0.82
CA VAL A 518 -36.27 -2.49 -0.10
C VAL A 518 -34.76 -2.46 -0.28
N THR A 519 -34.30 -2.42 -1.54
CA THR A 519 -32.87 -2.29 -1.87
C THR A 519 -32.53 -0.86 -2.31
N PHE A 520 -31.63 -0.19 -1.58
CA PHE A 520 -31.11 1.13 -1.93
C PHE A 520 -29.73 1.07 -2.58
N HIS A 521 -29.58 1.80 -3.69
CA HIS A 521 -28.29 2.14 -4.31
C HIS A 521 -27.89 3.53 -3.90
N HIS A 522 -27.00 3.60 -2.93
CA HIS A 522 -26.51 4.85 -2.38
C HIS A 522 -25.02 4.71 -2.10
N ASN A 523 -24.20 5.34 -2.95
CA ASN A 523 -22.74 5.45 -2.76
C ASN A 523 -22.37 6.90 -2.43
N PRO A 524 -22.47 7.34 -1.16
CA PRO A 524 -22.30 8.74 -0.72
C PRO A 524 -20.82 9.17 -0.71
N TYR A 525 -20.22 9.14 -1.88
CA TYR A 525 -18.85 9.59 -2.10
C TYR A 525 -18.79 10.50 -3.32
N THR A 526 -17.82 11.39 -3.29
CA THR A 526 -17.34 12.14 -4.44
C THR A 526 -15.93 11.70 -4.77
N ARG A 527 -15.48 11.99 -6.00
CA ARG A 527 -14.13 11.70 -6.47
C ARG A 527 -13.40 13.02 -6.66
N SER A 528 -12.30 13.22 -5.94
CA SER A 528 -11.42 14.38 -6.02
C SER A 528 -10.03 13.98 -6.52
N ALA A 529 -9.13 14.94 -6.76
CA ALA A 529 -7.75 14.66 -7.17
C ALA A 529 -6.96 13.84 -6.12
N GLY A 530 -7.43 13.82 -4.87
CA GLY A 530 -6.84 13.07 -3.75
C GLY A 530 -7.44 11.68 -3.50
N GLY A 531 -8.53 11.30 -4.17
CA GLY A 531 -9.19 10.00 -3.97
C GLY A 531 -10.71 10.11 -3.86
N TYR A 532 -11.30 9.31 -2.96
CA TYR A 532 -12.72 9.33 -2.65
C TYR A 532 -12.97 10.02 -1.33
N GLU A 533 -13.90 10.97 -1.32
CA GLU A 533 -14.31 11.72 -0.13
C GLU A 533 -15.76 11.40 0.17
N ARG A 534 -16.05 10.96 1.40
CA ARG A 534 -17.41 10.68 1.83
C ARG A 534 -18.17 11.98 1.96
N THR A 535 -19.40 12.02 1.45
CA THR A 535 -20.28 13.19 1.51
C THR A 535 -21.20 13.12 2.72
N ASP A 536 -21.70 14.28 3.15
CA ASP A 536 -22.76 14.46 4.15
C ASP A 536 -24.07 13.70 3.84
N GLU A 537 -24.25 13.26 2.59
CA GLU A 537 -25.34 12.35 2.23
C GLU A 537 -25.32 11.05 3.03
N TYR A 538 -24.16 10.56 3.47
CA TYR A 538 -24.07 9.33 4.28
C TYR A 538 -24.82 9.51 5.60
N GLU A 539 -24.46 10.54 6.37
CA GLU A 539 -25.10 10.88 7.63
C GLU A 539 -26.56 11.28 7.40
N THR A 540 -26.85 12.04 6.35
CA THR A 540 -28.22 12.46 6.04
C THR A 540 -29.13 11.26 5.74
N PHE A 541 -28.67 10.30 4.93
CA PHE A 541 -29.43 9.10 4.63
C PHE A 541 -29.68 8.26 5.89
N ILE A 542 -28.69 8.15 6.78
CA ILE A 542 -28.84 7.45 8.05
C ILE A 542 -29.86 8.16 8.94
N GLU A 543 -29.69 9.46 9.20
CA GLU A 543 -30.46 10.19 10.20
C GLU A 543 -31.85 10.63 9.74
N LYS A 544 -32.08 10.74 8.42
CA LYS A 544 -33.34 11.21 7.86
C LYS A 544 -34.13 10.14 7.12
N THR A 545 -33.47 9.10 6.61
CA THR A 545 -34.14 8.03 5.85
C THR A 545 -34.16 6.72 6.63
N LEU A 546 -33.03 6.18 7.07
CA LEU A 546 -33.02 4.89 7.79
C LEU A 546 -33.76 4.93 9.15
N THR A 547 -33.80 6.08 9.81
CA THR A 547 -34.55 6.28 11.06
C THR A 547 -36.05 6.49 10.86
N HIS A 548 -36.51 6.78 9.63
CA HIS A 548 -37.91 7.16 9.36
C HIS A 548 -38.89 6.05 9.75
N ASN A 549 -38.59 4.81 9.36
CA ASN A 549 -39.46 3.68 9.64
C ASN A 549 -38.65 2.42 9.97
N GLY A 550 -38.40 2.20 11.27
CA GLY A 550 -37.65 1.04 11.77
C GLY A 550 -38.31 -0.31 11.51
N ASN A 551 -39.54 -0.35 10.98
CA ASN A 551 -40.19 -1.59 10.58
C ASN A 551 -39.83 -2.07 9.17
N ALA A 552 -39.35 -1.18 8.31
CA ALA A 552 -38.93 -1.51 6.96
C ALA A 552 -37.70 -2.45 6.99
N GLN A 553 -37.71 -3.45 6.10
CA GLN A 553 -36.55 -4.32 5.89
C GLN A 553 -35.66 -3.72 4.80
N VAL A 554 -34.53 -3.16 5.19
CA VAL A 554 -33.65 -2.43 4.28
C VAL A 554 -32.48 -3.30 3.86
N ILE A 555 -32.25 -3.41 2.57
CA ILE A 555 -31.03 -3.93 1.96
C ILE A 555 -30.27 -2.71 1.40
N TRP A 556 -29.06 -2.48 1.87
CA TRP A 556 -28.22 -1.40 1.36
C TRP A 556 -27.08 -1.98 0.53
N ALA A 557 -27.15 -1.71 -0.78
CA ALA A 557 -26.20 -2.19 -1.77
C ALA A 557 -24.76 -1.71 -1.50
N HIS A 558 -23.82 -2.48 -2.04
CA HIS A 558 -22.37 -2.21 -2.00
C HIS A 558 -21.85 -2.05 -0.57
N TRP A 559 -22.04 -3.09 0.23
CA TRP A 559 -21.61 -3.20 1.62
C TRP A 559 -22.01 -1.97 2.46
N CYS A 560 -23.31 -1.65 2.40
CA CYS A 560 -23.93 -0.50 3.06
C CYS A 560 -23.41 0.87 2.59
N GLY A 561 -23.33 1.05 1.27
CA GLY A 561 -22.94 2.33 0.67
C GLY A 561 -21.45 2.60 0.73
N GLN A 562 -20.67 1.54 0.56
CA GLN A 562 -19.23 1.49 0.64
C GLN A 562 -18.69 1.96 1.99
N SER A 563 -19.30 1.51 3.10
CA SER A 563 -18.84 1.79 4.46
C SER A 563 -17.43 1.24 4.72
N THR A 564 -16.82 1.60 5.85
CA THR A 564 -15.71 0.81 6.44
C THR A 564 -16.30 -0.30 7.33
N PRO A 565 -15.51 -1.28 7.77
CA PRO A 565 -15.98 -2.29 8.72
C PRO A 565 -16.57 -1.67 10.00
N GLU A 566 -15.92 -0.64 10.55
CA GLU A 566 -16.32 0.01 11.80
C GLU A 566 -17.66 0.74 11.64
N ASP A 567 -17.88 1.39 10.50
CA ASP A 567 -19.13 2.07 10.23
C ASP A 567 -20.26 1.08 9.96
N ALA A 568 -19.99 -0.01 9.24
CA ALA A 568 -20.96 -1.09 9.05
C ALA A 568 -21.34 -1.73 10.40
N GLU A 569 -20.38 -1.98 11.29
CA GLU A 569 -20.65 -2.49 12.63
C GLU A 569 -21.59 -1.55 13.43
N LYS A 570 -21.32 -0.24 13.41
CA LYS A 570 -22.21 0.76 14.06
C LYS A 570 -23.62 0.75 13.47
N LEU A 571 -23.74 0.67 12.13
CA LEU A 571 -25.02 0.60 11.45
C LEU A 571 -25.80 -0.66 11.83
N LEU A 572 -25.14 -1.83 11.82
CA LEU A 572 -25.77 -3.11 12.10
C LEU A 572 -26.26 -3.23 13.56
N LYS A 573 -25.53 -2.61 14.50
CA LYS A 573 -25.95 -2.47 15.91
C LYS A 573 -27.17 -1.57 16.07
N ARG A 574 -27.23 -0.46 15.32
CA ARG A 574 -28.31 0.54 15.45
C ARG A 574 -29.60 0.14 14.74
N PHE A 575 -29.50 -0.48 13.56
CA PHE A 575 -30.64 -0.77 12.70
C PHE A 575 -30.83 -2.29 12.55
N PRO A 576 -31.65 -2.96 13.38
CA PRO A 576 -31.72 -4.44 13.41
C PRO A 576 -32.26 -5.08 12.11
N LYS A 577 -33.01 -4.32 11.29
CA LYS A 577 -33.57 -4.78 10.02
C LYS A 577 -32.73 -4.41 8.78
N LEU A 578 -31.56 -3.80 8.97
CA LEU A 578 -30.63 -3.48 7.88
C LEU A 578 -29.87 -4.74 7.40
N ILE A 579 -29.67 -4.89 6.11
CA ILE A 579 -28.85 -5.94 5.51
C ILE A 579 -27.83 -5.25 4.59
N CYS A 580 -26.55 -5.56 4.74
CA CYS A 580 -25.53 -5.07 3.81
C CYS A 580 -25.38 -6.07 2.65
N GLU A 581 -25.51 -5.60 1.42
CA GLU A 581 -25.44 -6.43 0.21
C GLU A 581 -24.05 -6.26 -0.45
N LEU A 582 -23.34 -7.35 -0.71
CA LEU A 582 -21.90 -7.36 -1.03
C LEU A 582 -21.57 -7.27 -2.54
N ALA A 583 -22.50 -6.82 -3.39
CA ALA A 583 -22.26 -6.56 -4.80
C ALA A 583 -21.13 -5.55 -4.98
N TRP A 584 -20.58 -5.53 -6.20
CA TRP A 584 -19.34 -4.84 -6.56
C TRP A 584 -18.05 -5.41 -5.99
N LEU A 585 -18.09 -6.55 -5.28
CA LEU A 585 -16.88 -7.30 -4.90
C LEU A 585 -15.94 -7.58 -6.09
N HIS A 586 -16.49 -7.68 -7.30
CA HIS A 586 -15.72 -7.90 -8.52
C HIS A 586 -15.02 -6.66 -9.11
N LYS A 587 -15.36 -5.45 -8.65
CA LYS A 587 -14.80 -4.19 -9.14
C LYS A 587 -13.32 -4.06 -8.73
N PRO A 588 -12.49 -3.35 -9.51
CA PRO A 588 -11.11 -3.07 -9.11
C PRO A 588 -11.09 -2.07 -7.95
N LEU A 589 -10.00 -2.10 -7.16
CA LEU A 589 -9.89 -1.32 -5.92
C LEU A 589 -9.92 0.20 -6.13
N ASP A 590 -9.50 0.68 -7.30
CA ASP A 590 -9.55 2.11 -7.67
C ASP A 590 -10.95 2.59 -8.11
N TYR A 591 -11.91 1.68 -8.23
CA TYR A 591 -13.30 1.98 -8.57
C TYR A 591 -14.21 2.14 -7.34
N VAL A 592 -13.72 1.75 -6.16
CA VAL A 592 -14.49 1.71 -4.91
C VAL A 592 -13.85 2.63 -3.88
N ALA A 593 -14.67 3.24 -3.03
CA ALA A 593 -14.21 4.21 -2.04
C ALA A 593 -13.64 3.55 -0.78
N SER A 594 -14.12 2.35 -0.44
CA SER A 594 -13.58 1.54 0.65
C SER A 594 -13.29 0.12 0.16
N ARG A 595 -12.28 -0.53 0.76
CA ARG A 595 -11.87 -1.89 0.38
C ARG A 595 -12.71 -2.92 1.12
N LEU A 596 -13.42 -3.77 0.37
CA LEU A 596 -14.13 -4.95 0.91
C LEU A 596 -13.24 -6.20 0.95
N VAL A 597 -12.40 -6.38 -0.07
CA VAL A 597 -11.52 -7.54 -0.25
C VAL A 597 -10.08 -7.12 -0.53
N ASP A 598 -9.14 -8.00 -0.22
CA ASP A 598 -7.69 -7.83 -0.44
C ASP A 598 -7.26 -8.20 -1.88
N GLU A 599 -5.96 -8.16 -2.13
CA GLU A 599 -5.34 -8.59 -3.39
C GLU A 599 -5.66 -10.05 -3.74
N ASN A 600 -5.78 -10.92 -2.74
CA ASN A 600 -6.10 -12.34 -2.88
C ASN A 600 -7.59 -12.62 -3.07
N LYS A 601 -8.42 -11.57 -3.08
CA LYS A 601 -9.89 -11.65 -3.16
C LYS A 601 -10.49 -12.32 -1.91
N GLN A 602 -9.81 -12.22 -0.77
CA GLN A 602 -10.33 -12.55 0.55
C GLN A 602 -10.94 -11.31 1.18
N PHE A 603 -11.93 -11.45 2.06
CA PHE A 603 -12.42 -10.32 2.85
C PHE A 603 -11.27 -9.73 3.68
N MET A 604 -11.15 -8.40 3.69
CA MET A 604 -10.22 -7.69 4.59
C MET A 604 -10.48 -8.11 6.04
N ALA A 605 -9.45 -8.14 6.89
CA ALA A 605 -9.57 -8.65 8.27
C ALA A 605 -10.74 -8.02 9.06
N GLY A 606 -10.91 -6.70 8.98
CA GLY A 606 -12.03 -5.99 9.60
C GLY A 606 -13.39 -6.42 9.03
N TRP A 607 -13.52 -6.54 7.71
CA TRP A 607 -14.75 -7.03 7.08
C TRP A 607 -15.06 -8.48 7.43
N LYS A 608 -14.06 -9.36 7.42
CA LYS A 608 -14.21 -10.74 7.86
C LYS A 608 -14.74 -10.80 9.28
N LYS A 609 -14.16 -10.02 10.20
CA LYS A 609 -14.61 -9.93 11.59
C LYS A 609 -16.08 -9.53 11.68
N VAL A 610 -16.47 -8.42 11.05
CA VAL A 610 -17.86 -7.92 11.11
C VAL A 610 -18.85 -8.90 10.47
N ILE A 611 -18.49 -9.53 9.35
CA ILE A 611 -19.33 -10.54 8.70
C ILE A 611 -19.49 -11.77 9.59
N GLU A 612 -18.43 -12.22 10.28
CA GLU A 612 -18.52 -13.36 11.21
C GLU A 612 -19.23 -13.02 12.52
N GLU A 613 -19.20 -11.78 12.97
CA GLU A 613 -19.90 -11.30 14.17
C GLU A 613 -21.39 -11.06 13.92
N TYR A 614 -21.75 -10.66 12.69
CA TYR A 614 -23.13 -10.41 12.25
C TYR A 614 -23.50 -11.29 11.03
N PRO A 615 -23.37 -12.62 11.12
CA PRO A 615 -23.46 -13.52 9.96
C PRO A 615 -24.84 -13.53 9.30
N ASP A 616 -25.88 -13.10 10.03
CA ASP A 616 -27.27 -13.04 9.52
C ASP A 616 -27.59 -11.72 8.79
N ARG A 617 -26.62 -10.81 8.66
CA ARG A 617 -26.82 -9.41 8.23
C ARG A 617 -26.19 -9.05 6.88
N PHE A 618 -25.72 -10.05 6.15
CA PHE A 618 -25.08 -9.89 4.84
C PHE A 618 -25.65 -10.84 3.79
N ILE A 619 -25.75 -10.36 2.55
CA ILE A 619 -26.05 -11.18 1.37
C ILE A 619 -25.07 -10.84 0.26
N VAL A 620 -24.84 -11.74 -0.69
CA VAL A 620 -24.02 -11.49 -1.88
C VAL A 620 -24.88 -11.07 -3.08
N GLY A 621 -24.26 -10.38 -4.02
CA GLY A 621 -24.85 -10.03 -5.31
C GLY A 621 -23.80 -9.99 -6.41
N VAL A 622 -24.16 -10.43 -7.62
CA VAL A 622 -23.24 -10.45 -8.77
C VAL A 622 -23.20 -9.07 -9.46
N ASP A 623 -24.31 -8.34 -9.40
CA ASP A 623 -24.58 -7.08 -10.12
C ASP A 623 -24.30 -7.21 -11.63
N SER A 624 -25.01 -8.15 -12.26
CA SER A 624 -24.95 -8.41 -13.70
C SER A 624 -26.18 -7.84 -14.41
N SER A 625 -25.97 -7.16 -15.55
CA SER A 625 -27.07 -6.56 -16.34
C SER A 625 -27.64 -7.43 -17.48
N ALA A 626 -27.45 -8.75 -17.41
CA ALA A 626 -27.94 -9.74 -18.39
C ALA A 626 -27.57 -9.50 -19.87
N THR A 627 -26.69 -8.55 -20.19
CA THR A 627 -26.21 -8.31 -21.56
C THR A 627 -25.13 -9.33 -21.95
N PRO A 628 -24.89 -9.58 -23.25
CA PRO A 628 -23.93 -10.60 -23.68
C PRO A 628 -22.54 -10.43 -23.04
N LYS A 629 -22.04 -9.18 -22.97
CA LYS A 629 -20.77 -8.86 -22.29
C LYS A 629 -20.79 -9.23 -20.81
N ASN A 630 -21.85 -8.87 -20.07
CA ASN A 630 -21.90 -9.14 -18.63
C ASN A 630 -22.11 -10.62 -18.33
N LEU A 631 -22.83 -11.35 -19.19
CA LEU A 631 -23.01 -12.79 -19.09
C LEU A 631 -21.70 -13.54 -19.36
N ALA A 632 -20.90 -13.10 -20.35
CA ALA A 632 -19.57 -13.65 -20.60
C ALA A 632 -18.62 -13.48 -19.39
N ASP A 633 -18.76 -12.36 -18.65
CA ASP A 633 -18.00 -12.10 -17.43
C ASP A 633 -18.59 -12.75 -16.16
N PHE A 634 -19.77 -13.37 -16.23
CA PHE A 634 -20.54 -13.77 -15.04
C PHE A 634 -19.76 -14.77 -14.17
N SER A 635 -19.25 -15.85 -14.76
CA SER A 635 -18.48 -16.87 -14.01
C SER A 635 -17.21 -16.29 -13.38
N LYS A 636 -16.58 -15.32 -14.04
CA LYS A 636 -15.42 -14.61 -13.50
C LYS A 636 -15.79 -13.79 -12.26
N ARG A 637 -16.97 -13.16 -12.24
CA ARG A 637 -17.47 -12.41 -11.08
C ARG A 637 -17.83 -13.34 -9.93
N VAL A 638 -18.59 -14.40 -10.20
CA VAL A 638 -18.93 -15.42 -9.19
C VAL A 638 -17.67 -16.07 -8.62
N GLY A 639 -16.67 -16.34 -9.45
CA GLY A 639 -15.38 -16.88 -8.99
C GLY A 639 -14.67 -15.99 -7.96
N LYS A 640 -14.84 -14.66 -8.01
CA LYS A 640 -14.32 -13.73 -6.99
C LYS A 640 -15.14 -13.79 -5.71
N ILE A 641 -16.46 -13.87 -5.81
CA ILE A 641 -17.38 -14.03 -4.66
C ILE A 641 -17.05 -15.32 -3.91
N ARG A 642 -16.90 -16.44 -4.64
CA ARG A 642 -16.53 -17.75 -4.07
C ARG A 642 -15.19 -17.72 -3.35
N LYS A 643 -14.21 -16.99 -3.87
CA LYS A 643 -12.92 -16.81 -3.19
C LYS A 643 -13.10 -16.06 -1.87
N ALA A 644 -13.83 -14.95 -1.85
CA ALA A 644 -14.05 -14.17 -0.65
C ALA A 644 -14.80 -14.95 0.43
N LEU A 645 -15.90 -15.61 0.05
CA LEU A 645 -16.69 -16.47 0.95
C LEU A 645 -15.87 -17.63 1.53
N GLY A 646 -14.94 -18.18 0.74
CA GLY A 646 -14.06 -19.25 1.16
C GLY A 646 -13.10 -18.90 2.31
N GLY A 647 -12.90 -17.60 2.57
CA GLY A 647 -12.14 -17.10 3.70
C GLY A 647 -12.92 -17.01 5.02
N LEU A 648 -14.25 -17.18 5.00
CA LEU A 648 -15.10 -17.13 6.19
C LEU A 648 -15.23 -18.51 6.84
N LYS A 649 -15.68 -18.55 8.10
CA LYS A 649 -16.17 -19.80 8.71
C LYS A 649 -17.26 -20.44 7.83
N PRO A 650 -17.27 -21.79 7.65
CA PRO A 650 -18.21 -22.46 6.76
C PRO A 650 -19.69 -22.11 6.98
N GLU A 651 -20.12 -22.02 8.24
CA GLU A 651 -21.47 -21.65 8.63
C GLU A 651 -21.82 -20.20 8.27
N THR A 652 -20.88 -19.27 8.45
CA THR A 652 -21.03 -17.88 8.03
C THR A 652 -21.08 -17.79 6.51
N ALA A 653 -20.18 -18.49 5.81
CA ALA A 653 -20.16 -18.52 4.35
C ALA A 653 -21.50 -19.01 3.78
N ALA A 654 -22.09 -20.07 4.36
CA ALA A 654 -23.38 -20.59 3.93
C ALA A 654 -24.55 -19.61 4.16
N LYS A 655 -24.56 -18.91 5.30
CA LYS A 655 -25.54 -17.86 5.59
C LYS A 655 -25.45 -16.71 4.59
N VAL A 656 -24.24 -16.18 4.39
CA VAL A 656 -23.99 -15.01 3.53
C VAL A 656 -24.19 -15.35 2.04
N ALA A 657 -23.83 -16.56 1.63
CA ALA A 657 -23.99 -17.03 0.26
C ALA A 657 -25.47 -17.21 -0.13
N THR A 658 -26.29 -17.78 0.76
CA THR A 658 -27.63 -18.30 0.41
C THR A 658 -28.65 -18.12 1.53
N GLY A 659 -28.33 -18.59 2.75
CA GLY A 659 -29.32 -18.71 3.82
C GLY A 659 -30.00 -17.40 4.22
N ASN A 660 -29.29 -16.28 4.19
CA ASN A 660 -29.86 -14.97 4.51
C ASN A 660 -30.84 -14.48 3.44
N LEU A 661 -30.53 -14.67 2.15
CA LEU A 661 -31.44 -14.28 1.08
C LEU A 661 -32.73 -15.11 1.17
N HIS A 662 -32.60 -16.42 1.38
CA HIS A 662 -33.74 -17.31 1.57
C HIS A 662 -34.60 -16.90 2.75
N ARG A 663 -33.99 -16.58 3.90
CA ARG A 663 -34.69 -16.10 5.10
C ARG A 663 -35.44 -14.78 4.84
N ILE A 664 -34.82 -13.83 4.12
CA ILE A 664 -35.41 -12.53 3.81
C ILE A 664 -36.65 -12.70 2.92
N PHE A 665 -36.56 -13.56 1.90
CA PHE A 665 -37.61 -13.75 0.90
C PHE A 665 -38.53 -14.95 1.16
N LYS A 666 -38.35 -15.65 2.30
CA LYS A 666 -39.11 -16.84 2.70
C LYS A 666 -39.10 -17.93 1.62
N LEU A 667 -37.91 -18.18 1.06
CA LEU A 667 -37.69 -19.25 0.08
C LEU A 667 -37.56 -20.61 0.80
N PRO A 668 -37.93 -21.72 0.12
CA PRO A 668 -37.90 -23.06 0.69
C PRO A 668 -36.49 -23.59 0.98
#